data_AF-A0A0T6AL44-F1
#
_entry.id   AF-A0A0T6AL44-F1
#
_cell.length_a   1.000
_cell.length_b   1.000
_cell.length_c   1.000
_cell.angle_alpha   90.00
_cell.angle_beta   90.00
_cell.angle_gamma   90.00
#
_symmetry.space_group_name_H-M   'P 1'
#
loop_
_entity.id
_entity.type
_entity.pdbx_description
1 polymer ?
#
loop_
_entity_poly.entity_id
_entity_poly.type
_entity_poly.pdbx_seq_one_letter_code
_entity_poly.pdbx_strand_id
1 'polypeptide(L)'
;MTDGLTGRHAALLQKVDLFAGLDRMALAQVAAFVEAVTVQEGEVVFHQGESGDALYIVARGKFGVFVSLPDAPTEVRLTTLRPGDVFGEMALLTDEPRSASVRNEEGAGEVLRLERSKFFELIRREPTLVHSIAATLTRRLQANARIILQSEHFIVSVVDQALGRVDPERRRKILEASVLDEITPEALAALFGPDAGEVTRNLGECGIVPGQPAGPVLRVLRERLERELGMEYWQQYAQNAAARLAEAGIWPAALSLYAHYAPRPGFVDALGRALRDARVPAPEEIAPWLERASDEEAAQDAEVALAKAEVYQERGDVDRAMTLLRRALGTALTNQNTTDARRLNTAVARLALAAGQDSTAALQYGIQPVRVRLARPIGTSVLLVAGAAVLAAIALLFPLAPAAKFVLLLGAAVFLWVSEVLPMAAVSLFLLAAWLVTGVATAEQATHGFGSKDWLFVLALLGLAAAIARSGLLFRVGLMLIRRMPQGLFWQAGTLMLSGLLLGPFLPMAMGRVALTAPLALGVSQALRLRDREPAAAVLGLAAWIGAGPLFFTFLNASPACLLAWGLLPAASRQRFDWIHWLLAAAPLALLIIIGSLAALFIVLRPRSKTVLSRDRLALQLAVLGPPARRELAMAVVLGLTVAGWLLAPTLHVDAGTVALLGLLAAFITGNLDRHSLREVDWNYLVFYGVALSLGGLTASLGISKAVSEAIGAMLTRLGVTPFFFILLVAALSIMLHLIIGEQAVLLLSLAFIPVASVMGIDPWVVVIAILSTVLTWILPATTPEYLVAHSAAEGRLYSHPQAQRVALAYVVVTLVGLALAIPYWKLIGLM
;
A
#
# COMPACT_ATOMS: atom_id res chain seq x y z
N MET A 1 -34.48 -7.58 -23.69
CA MET A 1 -34.47 -6.70 -24.88
C MET A 1 -33.22 -5.81 -24.96
N THR A 2 -32.25 -5.92 -24.06
CA THR A 2 -31.03 -5.08 -23.98
C THR A 2 -29.82 -5.62 -24.76
N ASP A 3 -29.81 -6.89 -25.19
CA ASP A 3 -28.66 -7.51 -25.87
C ASP A 3 -28.35 -6.96 -27.29
N GLY A 4 -29.29 -6.26 -27.94
CA GLY A 4 -29.12 -5.77 -29.31
C GLY A 4 -28.41 -4.41 -29.45
N LEU A 5 -28.46 -3.55 -28.42
CA LEU A 5 -27.90 -2.19 -28.45
C LEU A 5 -26.38 -2.20 -28.18
N THR A 6 -25.91 -3.08 -27.30
CA THR A 6 -24.50 -3.16 -26.88
C THR A 6 -23.57 -3.59 -28.02
N GLY A 7 -24.03 -4.43 -28.95
CA GLY A 7 -23.23 -4.92 -30.08
C GLY A 7 -22.96 -3.88 -31.18
N ARG A 8 -23.91 -2.97 -31.44
CA ARG A 8 -23.76 -1.91 -32.46
C ARG A 8 -22.83 -0.78 -31.97
N HIS A 9 -22.94 -0.38 -30.71
CA HIS A 9 -22.06 0.64 -30.12
C HIS A 9 -20.61 0.15 -30.01
N ALA A 10 -20.39 -1.12 -29.66
CA ALA A 10 -19.05 -1.70 -29.63
C ALA A 10 -18.35 -1.68 -31.01
N ALA A 11 -19.09 -1.92 -32.10
CA ALA A 11 -18.57 -1.86 -33.46
C ALA A 11 -18.24 -0.43 -33.93
N LEU A 12 -18.98 0.58 -33.43
CA LEU A 12 -18.70 1.99 -33.69
C LEU A 12 -17.45 2.45 -32.94
N LEU A 13 -17.34 2.12 -31.64
CA LEU A 13 -16.21 2.51 -30.79
C LEU A 13 -14.87 1.98 -31.31
N GLN A 14 -14.87 0.83 -31.98
CA GLN A 14 -13.68 0.28 -32.63
C GLN A 14 -13.14 1.14 -33.78
N LYS A 15 -13.99 1.98 -34.39
CA LYS A 15 -13.65 2.85 -35.54
C LYS A 15 -13.31 4.30 -35.13
N VAL A 16 -13.47 4.64 -33.86
CA VAL A 16 -13.22 5.99 -33.35
C VAL A 16 -11.71 6.14 -33.10
N ASP A 17 -11.10 7.15 -33.72
CA ASP A 17 -9.65 7.43 -33.61
C ASP A 17 -9.17 7.58 -32.16
N LEU A 18 -10.02 8.13 -31.27
CA LEU A 18 -9.71 8.27 -29.84
C LEU A 18 -9.48 6.93 -29.15
N PHE A 19 -10.14 5.87 -29.61
CA PHE A 19 -10.06 4.51 -29.06
C PHE A 19 -9.29 3.55 -29.97
N ALA A 20 -8.69 4.06 -31.05
CA ALA A 20 -7.83 3.30 -31.92
C ALA A 20 -6.59 2.83 -31.12
N GLY A 21 -6.45 1.51 -30.97
CA GLY A 21 -5.39 0.88 -30.17
C GLY A 21 -5.87 0.24 -28.86
N LEU A 22 -7.12 0.44 -28.46
CA LEU A 22 -7.72 -0.31 -27.36
C LEU A 22 -7.97 -1.78 -27.75
N ASP A 23 -7.68 -2.69 -26.82
CA ASP A 23 -8.08 -4.08 -26.98
C ASP A 23 -9.60 -4.26 -26.80
N ARG A 24 -10.11 -5.46 -27.09
CA ARG A 24 -11.57 -5.71 -27.02
C ARG A 24 -12.14 -5.57 -25.61
N MET A 25 -11.33 -5.71 -24.57
CA MET A 25 -11.76 -5.61 -23.18
C MET A 25 -11.87 -4.14 -22.77
N ALA A 26 -10.92 -3.30 -23.16
CA ALA A 26 -10.97 -1.86 -22.97
C ALA A 26 -12.13 -1.23 -23.76
N LEU A 27 -12.36 -1.64 -25.01
CA LEU A 27 -13.52 -1.19 -25.80
C LEU A 27 -14.86 -1.57 -25.17
N ALA A 28 -14.95 -2.76 -24.55
CA ALA A 28 -16.16 -3.19 -23.85
C ALA A 28 -16.40 -2.39 -22.56
N GLN A 29 -15.34 -1.96 -21.87
CA GLN A 29 -15.45 -1.05 -20.73
C GLN A 29 -15.89 0.35 -21.15
N VAL A 30 -15.36 0.88 -22.25
CA VAL A 30 -15.83 2.15 -22.83
C VAL A 30 -17.31 2.04 -23.20
N ALA A 31 -17.73 0.94 -23.85
CA ALA A 31 -19.12 0.68 -24.21
C ALA A 31 -20.06 0.60 -23.00
N ALA A 32 -19.56 0.21 -21.82
CA ALA A 32 -20.33 0.14 -20.58
C ALA A 32 -20.44 1.49 -19.85
N PHE A 33 -19.62 2.47 -20.21
CA PHE A 33 -19.60 3.81 -19.61
C PHE A 33 -20.22 4.89 -20.49
N VAL A 34 -20.54 4.56 -21.74
CA VAL A 34 -21.24 5.48 -22.64
C VAL A 34 -22.75 5.33 -22.50
N GLU A 35 -23.44 6.46 -22.48
CA GLU A 35 -24.90 6.54 -22.52
C GLU A 35 -25.34 7.07 -23.89
N ALA A 36 -26.34 6.44 -24.52
CA ALA A 36 -26.88 6.91 -25.79
C ALA A 36 -27.88 8.04 -25.54
N VAL A 37 -27.62 9.21 -26.13
CA VAL A 37 -28.46 10.41 -26.04
C VAL A 37 -28.98 10.74 -27.44
N THR A 38 -30.30 10.78 -27.58
CA THR A 38 -30.97 11.19 -28.82
C THR A 38 -31.09 12.71 -28.86
N VAL A 39 -30.75 13.31 -29.99
CA VAL A 39 -30.76 14.77 -30.21
C VAL A 39 -31.63 15.08 -31.43
N GLN A 40 -32.65 15.93 -31.27
CA GLN A 40 -33.55 16.32 -32.35
C GLN A 40 -32.88 17.30 -33.32
N GLU A 41 -33.46 17.49 -34.50
CA GLU A 41 -32.95 18.46 -35.47
C GLU A 41 -33.01 19.88 -34.91
N GLY A 42 -31.92 20.64 -35.03
CA GLY A 42 -31.80 22.00 -34.51
C GLY A 42 -31.49 22.09 -33.01
N GLU A 43 -31.50 20.98 -32.29
CA GLU A 43 -31.18 20.94 -30.85
C GLU A 43 -29.67 21.10 -30.64
N VAL A 44 -29.32 21.94 -29.64
CA VAL A 44 -27.94 22.24 -29.25
C VAL A 44 -27.50 21.23 -28.21
N VAL A 45 -26.34 20.59 -28.42
CA VAL A 45 -25.76 19.62 -27.48
C VAL A 45 -25.09 20.34 -26.31
N PHE A 46 -24.39 21.45 -26.59
CA PHE A 46 -23.86 22.41 -25.61
C PHE A 46 -23.49 23.72 -26.30
N HIS A 47 -23.42 24.81 -25.52
CA HIS A 47 -23.03 26.13 -25.98
C HIS A 47 -21.56 26.45 -25.68
N GLN A 48 -20.97 27.33 -26.51
CA GLN A 48 -19.66 27.93 -26.22
C GLN A 48 -19.69 28.65 -24.87
N GLY A 49 -18.64 28.50 -24.07
CA GLY A 49 -18.52 29.08 -22.74
C GLY A 49 -19.13 28.24 -21.61
N GLU A 50 -19.85 27.15 -21.93
CA GLU A 50 -20.34 26.22 -20.90
C GLU A 50 -19.20 25.38 -20.31
N SER A 51 -19.42 24.79 -19.13
CA SER A 51 -18.43 23.90 -18.51
C SER A 51 -18.38 22.53 -19.20
N GLY A 52 -17.18 21.93 -19.26
CA GLY A 52 -16.95 20.61 -19.87
C GLY A 52 -17.22 19.44 -18.92
N ASP A 53 -18.44 18.92 -18.89
CA ASP A 53 -18.87 17.81 -18.01
C ASP A 53 -18.80 16.41 -18.66
N ALA A 54 -18.77 16.34 -20.00
CA ALA A 54 -18.74 15.11 -20.78
C ALA A 54 -18.11 15.30 -22.17
N LEU A 55 -17.69 14.20 -22.81
CA LEU A 55 -17.40 14.15 -24.25
C LEU A 55 -18.49 13.37 -24.96
N TYR A 56 -18.57 13.58 -26.27
CA TYR A 56 -19.59 13.02 -27.11
C TYR A 56 -18.97 12.39 -28.35
N ILE A 57 -19.53 11.25 -28.74
CA ILE A 57 -19.17 10.55 -29.97
C ILE A 57 -20.42 10.50 -30.84
N VAL A 58 -20.33 10.95 -32.08
CA VAL A 58 -21.48 10.89 -32.99
C VAL A 58 -21.76 9.42 -33.35
N ALA A 59 -22.92 8.89 -32.95
CA ALA A 59 -23.38 7.57 -33.37
C ALA A 59 -24.21 7.64 -34.65
N ARG A 60 -25.03 8.68 -34.79
CA ARG A 60 -25.88 8.93 -35.96
C ARG A 60 -26.21 10.41 -36.10
N GLY A 61 -26.38 10.90 -37.32
CA GLY A 61 -26.73 12.30 -37.60
C GLY A 61 -25.52 13.15 -38.01
N LYS A 62 -25.75 14.46 -38.14
CA LYS A 62 -24.76 15.43 -38.62
C LYS A 62 -24.81 16.69 -37.75
N PHE A 63 -23.67 17.06 -37.19
CA PHE A 63 -23.59 18.12 -36.18
C PHE A 63 -22.66 19.24 -36.64
N GLY A 64 -23.07 20.50 -36.49
CA GLY A 64 -22.26 21.67 -36.83
C GLY A 64 -21.56 22.26 -35.59
N VAL A 65 -20.34 22.76 -35.76
CA VAL A 65 -19.53 23.43 -34.71
C VAL A 65 -19.41 24.92 -35.01
N PHE A 66 -19.79 25.76 -34.05
CA PHE A 66 -19.94 27.21 -34.22
C PHE A 66 -19.19 27.99 -33.14
N VAL A 67 -18.54 29.10 -33.51
CA VAL A 67 -17.85 30.00 -32.57
C VAL A 67 -18.37 31.44 -32.71
N SER A 68 -18.67 32.05 -31.57
CA SER A 68 -18.91 33.47 -31.41
C SER A 68 -17.58 34.18 -31.15
N LEU A 69 -17.24 35.14 -32.01
CA LEU A 69 -16.09 36.03 -31.83
C LEU A 69 -16.55 37.32 -31.12
N PRO A 70 -15.72 37.92 -30.23
CA PRO A 70 -16.10 39.09 -29.44
C PRO A 70 -16.62 40.30 -30.25
N ASP A 71 -16.21 40.42 -31.51
CA ASP A 71 -16.52 41.56 -32.40
C ASP A 71 -17.40 41.20 -33.61
N ALA A 72 -17.99 39.99 -33.68
CA ALA A 72 -18.79 39.53 -34.82
C ALA A 72 -20.27 39.30 -34.44
N PRO A 73 -21.25 39.87 -35.18
CA PRO A 73 -22.67 39.74 -34.88
C PRO A 73 -23.27 38.36 -35.23
N THR A 74 -22.50 37.47 -35.85
CA THR A 74 -22.96 36.15 -36.31
C THR A 74 -21.94 35.07 -35.95
N GLU A 75 -22.44 33.92 -35.50
CA GLU A 75 -21.61 32.74 -35.24
C GLU A 75 -20.91 32.25 -36.51
N VAL A 76 -19.62 31.95 -36.42
CA VAL A 76 -18.82 31.42 -37.52
C VAL A 76 -18.76 29.90 -37.42
N ARG A 77 -19.20 29.19 -38.48
CA ARG A 77 -19.10 27.72 -38.55
C ARG A 77 -17.66 27.30 -38.80
N LEU A 78 -17.07 26.57 -37.87
CA LEU A 78 -15.71 26.05 -37.97
C LEU A 78 -15.66 24.74 -38.78
N THR A 79 -16.56 23.80 -38.50
CA THR A 79 -16.56 22.47 -39.12
C THR A 79 -17.89 21.73 -38.94
N THR A 80 -18.02 20.56 -39.56
CA THR A 80 -19.17 19.65 -39.46
C THR A 80 -18.70 18.25 -39.05
N LEU A 81 -19.34 17.68 -38.04
CA LEU A 81 -19.07 16.37 -37.44
C LEU A 81 -20.00 15.27 -38.02
N ARG A 82 -19.46 14.06 -38.15
CA ARG A 82 -20.08 12.87 -38.75
C ARG A 82 -19.95 11.66 -37.82
N PRO A 83 -20.70 10.55 -38.05
CA PRO A 83 -20.59 9.35 -37.22
C PRO A 83 -19.15 8.85 -37.06
N GLY A 84 -18.72 8.66 -35.81
CA GLY A 84 -17.35 8.33 -35.43
C GLY A 84 -16.51 9.51 -34.95
N ASP A 85 -16.93 10.75 -35.22
CA ASP A 85 -16.22 11.94 -34.74
C ASP A 85 -16.45 12.16 -33.24
N VAL A 86 -15.39 12.62 -32.57
CA VAL A 86 -15.39 12.98 -31.15
C VAL A 86 -15.33 14.49 -30.98
N PHE A 87 -16.16 15.00 -30.08
CA PHE A 87 -16.22 16.41 -29.72
C PHE A 87 -16.47 16.61 -28.21
N GLY A 88 -16.10 17.79 -27.71
CA GLY A 88 -16.19 18.13 -26.30
C GLY A 88 -15.03 17.59 -25.44
N GLU A 89 -14.05 16.92 -26.05
CA GLU A 89 -12.90 16.36 -25.35
C GLU A 89 -11.91 17.42 -24.85
N MET A 90 -11.83 18.58 -25.52
CA MET A 90 -10.90 19.65 -25.13
C MET A 90 -11.23 20.22 -23.76
N ALA A 91 -12.48 20.65 -23.54
CA ALA A 91 -12.93 21.18 -22.24
C ALA A 91 -12.78 20.17 -21.09
N LEU A 92 -12.82 18.87 -21.38
CA LEU A 92 -12.56 17.82 -20.40
C LEU A 92 -11.09 17.67 -20.02
N LEU A 93 -10.18 17.97 -20.95
CA LEU A 93 -8.75 17.73 -20.80
C LEU A 93 -7.98 18.99 -20.38
N THR A 94 -8.44 20.17 -20.81
CA THR A 94 -7.83 21.47 -20.48
C THR A 94 -8.50 22.16 -19.30
N ASP A 95 -9.68 21.69 -18.88
CA ASP A 95 -10.51 22.32 -17.86
C ASP A 95 -10.96 23.76 -18.20
N GLU A 96 -10.87 24.14 -19.46
CA GLU A 96 -11.36 25.41 -19.98
C GLU A 96 -12.85 25.29 -20.42
N PRO A 97 -13.62 26.38 -20.44
CA PRO A 97 -14.97 26.39 -20.99
C PRO A 97 -15.03 25.88 -22.44
N ARG A 98 -16.20 25.37 -22.87
CA ARG A 98 -16.44 24.88 -24.24
C ARG A 98 -15.99 25.94 -25.25
N SER A 99 -15.06 25.58 -26.12
CA SER A 99 -14.48 26.51 -27.10
C SER A 99 -15.43 26.84 -28.26
N ALA A 100 -16.53 26.10 -28.42
CA ALA A 100 -17.51 26.25 -29.49
C ALA A 100 -18.86 25.65 -29.09
N SER A 101 -19.95 26.12 -29.72
CA SER A 101 -21.29 25.52 -29.63
C SER A 101 -21.41 24.36 -30.63
N VAL A 102 -22.15 23.30 -30.28
CA VAL A 102 -22.42 22.16 -31.18
C VAL A 102 -23.91 21.90 -31.29
N ARG A 103 -24.45 21.87 -32.50
CA ARG A 103 -25.88 21.62 -32.76
C ARG A 103 -26.11 20.53 -33.79
N ASN A 104 -27.20 19.80 -33.66
CA ASN A 104 -27.65 18.87 -34.70
C ASN A 104 -28.26 19.67 -35.87
N GLU A 105 -27.87 19.33 -37.09
CA GLU A 105 -28.28 20.03 -38.30
C GLU A 105 -29.25 19.23 -39.17
N GLU A 106 -29.37 17.91 -39.00
CA GLU A 106 -30.09 17.06 -39.95
C GLU A 106 -30.74 15.83 -39.29
N GLY A 107 -32.08 15.80 -39.22
CA GLY A 107 -32.87 14.67 -38.73
C GLY A 107 -32.64 14.30 -37.26
N ALA A 108 -33.20 13.18 -36.80
CA ALA A 108 -32.96 12.66 -35.45
C ALA A 108 -31.54 12.06 -35.35
N GLY A 109 -30.68 12.73 -34.58
CA GLY A 109 -29.30 12.33 -34.29
C GLY A 109 -29.19 11.53 -32.99
N GLU A 110 -28.07 10.82 -32.85
CA GLU A 110 -27.72 10.06 -31.64
C GLU A 110 -26.25 10.29 -31.35
N VAL A 111 -25.94 10.63 -30.10
CA VAL A 111 -24.58 10.79 -29.59
C VAL A 111 -24.37 9.86 -28.40
N LEU A 112 -23.17 9.29 -28.29
CA LEU A 112 -22.76 8.55 -27.11
C LEU A 112 -22.06 9.52 -26.16
N ARG A 113 -22.69 9.79 -25.02
CA ARG A 113 -22.18 10.65 -23.96
C ARG A 113 -21.29 9.84 -23.03
N LEU A 114 -20.08 10.32 -22.78
CA LEU A 114 -19.15 9.78 -21.79
C LEU A 114 -18.83 10.84 -20.75
N GLU A 115 -19.26 10.61 -19.51
CA GLU A 115 -19.07 11.55 -18.42
C GLU A 115 -17.60 11.75 -18.05
N ARG A 116 -17.25 12.94 -17.57
CA ARG A 116 -15.90 13.29 -17.11
C ARG A 116 -15.33 12.28 -16.13
N SER A 117 -16.10 11.93 -15.09
CA SER A 117 -15.67 10.98 -14.06
C SER A 117 -15.32 9.61 -14.66
N LYS A 118 -16.11 9.15 -15.63
CA LYS A 118 -15.93 7.88 -16.34
C LYS A 118 -14.81 7.92 -17.38
N PHE A 119 -14.62 9.05 -18.05
CA PHE A 119 -13.51 9.28 -18.96
C PHE A 119 -12.16 9.25 -18.22
N PHE A 120 -12.04 9.94 -17.09
CA PHE A 120 -10.83 9.88 -16.26
C PHE A 120 -10.66 8.54 -15.53
N GLU A 121 -11.75 7.81 -15.26
CA GLU A 121 -11.69 6.41 -14.80
C GLU A 121 -11.10 5.49 -15.89
N LEU A 122 -11.50 5.68 -17.15
CA LEU A 122 -10.94 4.95 -18.31
C LEU A 122 -9.45 5.25 -18.52
N ILE A 123 -9.05 6.52 -18.47
CA ILE A 123 -7.63 6.91 -18.63
C ILE A 123 -6.75 6.29 -17.53
N ARG A 124 -7.24 6.25 -16.28
CA ARG A 124 -6.50 5.65 -15.15
C ARG A 124 -6.33 4.13 -15.29
N ARG A 125 -7.32 3.45 -15.90
CA ARG A 125 -7.30 2.00 -16.09
C ARG A 125 -6.47 1.58 -17.30
N GLU A 126 -6.48 2.37 -18.38
CA GLU A 126 -5.81 2.06 -19.64
C GLU A 126 -4.84 3.19 -20.05
N PRO A 127 -3.59 3.21 -19.52
CA PRO A 127 -2.60 4.25 -19.80
C PRO A 127 -2.23 4.40 -21.29
N THR A 128 -2.54 3.40 -22.12
CA THR A 128 -2.39 3.44 -23.58
C THR A 128 -3.29 4.49 -24.24
N LEU A 129 -4.45 4.83 -23.64
CA LEU A 129 -5.33 5.92 -24.10
C LEU A 129 -4.66 7.28 -24.13
N VAL A 130 -3.72 7.53 -23.21
CA VAL A 130 -3.01 8.81 -23.09
C VAL A 130 -2.27 9.15 -24.38
N HIS A 131 -1.72 8.15 -25.06
CA HIS A 131 -0.98 8.35 -26.31
C HIS A 131 -1.91 8.71 -27.48
N SER A 132 -3.07 8.05 -27.60
CA SER A 132 -4.07 8.35 -28.64
C SER A 132 -4.75 9.72 -28.43
N ILE A 133 -4.97 10.09 -27.17
CA ILE A 133 -5.46 11.43 -26.77
C ILE A 133 -4.42 12.49 -27.13
N ALA A 134 -3.15 12.31 -26.76
CA ALA A 134 -2.08 13.25 -27.04
C ALA A 134 -1.87 13.46 -28.55
N ALA A 135 -1.91 12.38 -29.35
CA ALA A 135 -1.80 12.45 -30.80
C ALA A 135 -2.99 13.16 -31.48
N THR A 136 -4.19 13.06 -30.90
CA THR A 136 -5.40 13.73 -31.39
C THR A 136 -5.39 15.22 -31.04
N LEU A 137 -5.02 15.57 -29.81
CA LEU A 137 -4.85 16.97 -29.37
C LEU A 137 -3.75 17.69 -30.15
N THR A 138 -2.61 17.05 -30.36
CA THR A 138 -1.48 17.64 -31.09
C THR A 138 -1.87 18.05 -32.53
N ARG A 139 -2.64 17.20 -33.22
CA ARG A 139 -3.16 17.50 -34.57
C ARG A 139 -4.14 18.68 -34.57
N ARG A 140 -5.00 18.78 -33.55
CA ARG A 140 -5.99 19.88 -33.42
C ARG A 140 -5.33 21.21 -33.02
N LEU A 141 -4.33 21.20 -32.15
CA LEU A 141 -3.56 22.39 -31.77
C LEU A 141 -2.75 22.97 -32.94
N GLN A 142 -2.14 22.12 -33.77
CA GLN A 142 -1.39 22.58 -34.96
C GLN A 142 -2.30 23.24 -36.01
N ALA A 143 -3.57 22.84 -36.10
CA ALA A 143 -4.55 23.48 -36.98
C ALA A 143 -4.95 24.88 -36.48
N ASN A 144 -5.10 25.06 -35.16
CA ASN A 144 -5.46 26.34 -34.54
C ASN A 144 -4.28 27.35 -34.52
N ALA A 145 -3.04 26.89 -34.32
CA ALA A 145 -1.86 27.76 -34.23
C ALA A 145 -1.56 28.56 -35.51
N ARG A 146 -1.97 28.07 -36.70
CA ARG A 146 -1.79 28.78 -37.97
C ARG A 146 -2.58 30.09 -38.09
N ILE A 147 -3.67 30.23 -37.35
CA ILE A 147 -4.55 31.41 -37.39
C ILE A 147 -3.96 32.54 -36.52
N ILE A 148 -3.25 32.20 -35.44
CA ILE A 148 -2.68 33.17 -34.48
C ILE A 148 -1.42 33.86 -35.03
N LEU A 149 -0.60 33.18 -35.85
CA LEU A 149 0.65 33.75 -36.38
C LEU A 149 0.47 34.94 -37.33
N GLN A 150 -0.73 35.16 -37.89
CA GLN A 150 -1.00 36.29 -38.79
C GLN A 150 -1.27 37.61 -38.07
N SER A 151 -1.60 37.59 -36.77
CA SER A 151 -1.92 38.80 -36.00
C SER A 151 -0.69 39.46 -35.34
N GLU A 152 0.38 38.71 -35.05
CA GLU A 152 1.58 39.24 -34.37
C GLU A 152 2.38 40.26 -35.19
N HIS A 153 2.48 40.08 -36.51
CA HIS A 153 3.30 40.94 -37.38
C HIS A 153 2.77 42.38 -37.48
N PHE A 154 1.46 42.57 -37.28
CA PHE A 154 0.81 43.87 -37.32
C PHE A 154 1.15 44.72 -36.08
N ILE A 155 1.20 44.10 -34.89
CA ILE A 155 1.36 44.78 -33.60
C ILE A 155 2.75 45.41 -33.46
N VAL A 156 3.80 44.72 -33.91
CA VAL A 156 5.18 45.20 -33.86
C VAL A 156 5.33 46.55 -34.60
N SER A 157 4.70 46.67 -35.77
CA SER A 157 4.82 47.88 -36.61
C SER A 157 4.21 49.14 -35.98
N VAL A 158 3.13 48.98 -35.19
CA VAL A 158 2.43 50.09 -34.53
C VAL A 158 3.23 50.62 -33.34
N VAL A 159 3.85 49.73 -32.57
CA VAL A 159 4.64 50.08 -31.37
C VAL A 159 5.94 50.80 -31.75
N ASP A 160 6.63 50.34 -32.78
CA ASP A 160 7.87 50.99 -33.26
C ASP A 160 7.61 52.43 -33.75
N GLN A 161 6.45 52.68 -34.36
CA GLN A 161 6.06 54.02 -34.82
C GLN A 161 5.74 54.98 -33.65
N ALA A 162 5.16 54.47 -32.55
CA ALA A 162 4.84 55.25 -31.36
C ALA A 162 6.11 55.63 -30.57
N LEU A 163 7.01 54.67 -30.31
CA LEU A 163 8.26 54.91 -29.57
C LEU A 163 9.24 55.83 -30.31
N GLY A 164 9.18 55.87 -31.64
CA GLY A 164 10.02 56.75 -32.47
C GLY A 164 9.74 58.25 -32.31
N ARG A 165 8.62 58.63 -31.68
CA ARG A 165 8.18 60.02 -31.51
C ARG A 165 8.43 60.61 -30.12
N VAL A 166 8.90 59.80 -29.18
CA VAL A 166 9.07 60.15 -27.76
C VAL A 166 10.54 60.44 -27.44
N ASP A 167 10.81 61.43 -26.58
CA ASP A 167 12.16 61.77 -26.13
C ASP A 167 12.82 60.64 -25.28
N PRO A 168 14.16 60.57 -25.21
CA PRO A 168 14.86 59.42 -24.60
C PRO A 168 14.55 59.18 -23.12
N GLU A 169 14.26 60.23 -22.35
CA GLU A 169 13.99 60.12 -20.91
C GLU A 169 12.57 59.60 -20.67
N ARG A 170 11.59 60.12 -21.41
CA ARG A 170 10.21 59.58 -21.37
C ARG A 170 10.13 58.17 -21.92
N ARG A 171 10.85 57.88 -23.01
CA ARG A 171 10.99 56.54 -23.59
C ARG A 171 11.48 55.54 -22.55
N ARG A 172 12.51 55.90 -21.76
CA ARG A 172 13.02 55.04 -20.69
C ARG A 172 11.95 54.73 -19.64
N LYS A 173 11.18 55.73 -19.18
CA LYS A 173 10.10 55.52 -18.21
C LYS A 173 8.95 54.65 -18.76
N ILE A 174 8.61 54.77 -20.05
CA ILE A 174 7.63 53.90 -20.73
C ILE A 174 8.14 52.45 -20.75
N LEU A 175 9.41 52.27 -21.11
CA LEU A 175 10.03 50.96 -21.16
C LEU A 175 10.17 50.35 -19.76
N GLU A 176 10.54 51.13 -18.74
CA GLU A 176 10.58 50.68 -17.33
C GLU A 176 9.19 50.32 -16.79
N ALA A 177 8.12 51.00 -17.23
CA ALA A 177 6.75 50.65 -16.86
C ALA A 177 6.29 49.31 -17.46
N SER A 178 6.89 48.87 -18.58
CA SER A 178 6.62 47.56 -19.21
C SER A 178 7.06 46.34 -18.37
N VAL A 179 7.70 46.60 -17.21
CA VAL A 179 7.97 45.57 -16.19
C VAL A 179 6.70 44.98 -15.61
N LEU A 180 5.64 45.78 -15.55
CA LEU A 180 4.33 45.35 -15.11
C LEU A 180 3.63 44.58 -16.23
N ASP A 181 3.09 43.40 -15.92
CA ASP A 181 2.23 42.65 -16.85
C ASP A 181 0.85 43.30 -17.01
N GLU A 182 0.39 44.00 -15.97
CA GLU A 182 -0.81 44.82 -15.97
C GLU A 182 -0.51 46.23 -15.44
N ILE A 183 -0.87 47.24 -16.22
CA ILE A 183 -0.65 48.64 -15.85
C ILE A 183 -1.84 49.12 -15.00
N THR A 184 -1.63 49.24 -13.70
CA THR A 184 -2.62 49.83 -12.77
C THR A 184 -2.12 51.14 -12.18
N PRO A 185 -3.01 52.11 -11.87
CA PRO A 185 -2.63 53.36 -11.22
C PRO A 185 -1.87 53.16 -9.91
N GLU A 186 -2.23 52.15 -9.12
CA GLU A 186 -1.63 51.82 -7.83
C GLU A 186 -0.19 51.30 -8.00
N ALA A 187 0.04 50.41 -8.99
CA ALA A 187 1.37 49.89 -9.28
C ALA A 187 2.29 50.98 -9.85
N LEU A 188 1.76 51.86 -10.71
CA LEU A 188 2.52 53.01 -11.22
C LEU A 188 2.88 54.00 -10.10
N ALA A 189 1.96 54.27 -9.17
CA ALA A 189 2.23 55.12 -8.02
C ALA A 189 3.30 54.53 -7.09
N ALA A 190 3.30 53.21 -6.87
CA ALA A 190 4.30 52.52 -6.07
C ALA A 190 5.70 52.52 -6.71
N LEU A 191 5.79 52.44 -8.04
CA LEU A 191 7.07 52.40 -8.75
C LEU A 191 7.67 53.78 -9.05
N PHE A 192 6.84 54.75 -9.47
CA PHE A 192 7.28 56.04 -9.97
C PHE A 192 6.93 57.23 -9.05
N GLY A 193 6.15 57.02 -7.99
CA GLY A 193 5.79 58.06 -7.02
C GLY A 193 5.15 59.29 -7.69
N PRO A 194 5.71 60.51 -7.54
CA PRO A 194 5.13 61.73 -8.11
C PRO A 194 5.06 61.74 -9.65
N ASP A 195 5.87 60.92 -10.33
CA ASP A 195 5.94 60.88 -11.80
C ASP A 195 4.88 59.96 -12.44
N ALA A 196 4.12 59.20 -11.65
CA ALA A 196 3.17 58.20 -12.14
C ALA A 196 2.12 58.75 -13.13
N GLY A 197 1.69 60.00 -12.92
CA GLY A 197 0.72 60.68 -13.80
C GLY A 197 1.29 61.02 -15.18
N GLU A 198 2.59 61.30 -15.28
CA GLU A 198 3.27 61.52 -16.56
C GLU A 198 3.44 60.20 -17.33
N VAL A 199 3.87 59.14 -16.63
CA VAL A 199 4.06 57.79 -17.21
C VAL A 199 2.74 57.23 -17.77
N THR A 200 1.63 57.43 -17.06
CA THR A 200 0.30 57.01 -17.50
C THR A 200 -0.09 57.65 -18.84
N ARG A 201 0.16 58.95 -19.01
CA ARG A 201 -0.15 59.68 -20.24
C ARG A 201 0.67 59.16 -21.42
N ASN A 202 1.96 58.91 -21.18
CA ASN A 202 2.89 58.44 -22.20
C ASN A 202 2.58 57.00 -22.66
N LEU A 203 2.08 56.14 -21.76
CA LEU A 203 1.61 54.79 -22.10
C LEU A 203 0.36 54.83 -23.01
N GLY A 204 -0.52 55.81 -22.81
CA GLY A 204 -1.69 56.04 -23.66
C GLY A 204 -1.35 56.31 -25.12
N GLU A 205 -0.24 57.01 -25.39
CA GLU A 205 0.24 57.27 -26.75
C GLU A 205 0.72 56.00 -27.48
N CYS A 206 1.04 54.94 -26.73
CA CYS A 206 1.36 53.60 -27.24
C CYS A 206 0.13 52.68 -27.33
N GLY A 207 -1.08 53.21 -27.10
CA GLY A 207 -2.32 52.44 -27.09
C GLY A 207 -2.57 51.64 -25.80
N ILE A 208 -1.85 51.95 -24.72
CA ILE A 208 -2.01 51.27 -23.43
C ILE A 208 -2.86 52.14 -22.50
N VAL A 209 -4.05 51.66 -22.16
CA VAL A 209 -4.92 52.30 -21.18
C VAL A 209 -4.80 51.55 -19.85
N PRO A 210 -4.50 52.22 -18.72
CA PRO A 210 -4.46 51.56 -17.42
C PRO A 210 -5.76 50.82 -17.11
N GLY A 211 -5.65 49.57 -16.64
CA GLY A 211 -6.79 48.69 -16.40
C GLY A 211 -7.39 47.99 -17.63
N GLN A 212 -6.81 48.16 -18.83
CA GLN A 212 -7.16 47.38 -20.02
C GLN A 212 -6.05 46.38 -20.42
N PRO A 213 -6.40 45.20 -20.96
CA PRO A 213 -5.42 44.19 -21.35
C PRO A 213 -4.58 44.66 -22.55
N ALA A 214 -3.28 44.88 -22.31
CA ALA A 214 -2.33 45.37 -23.32
C ALA A 214 -1.18 44.38 -23.64
N GLY A 215 -1.39 43.09 -23.36
CA GLY A 215 -0.35 42.04 -23.38
C GLY A 215 0.54 41.99 -24.64
N PRO A 216 -0.02 42.03 -25.87
CA PRO A 216 0.78 41.99 -27.08
C PRO A 216 1.71 43.21 -27.25
N VAL A 217 1.26 44.40 -26.82
CA VAL A 217 2.02 45.65 -26.89
C VAL A 217 3.11 45.68 -25.82
N LEU A 218 2.78 45.28 -24.58
CA LEU A 218 3.73 45.19 -23.47
C LEU A 218 4.88 44.23 -23.76
N ARG A 219 4.60 43.10 -24.43
CA ARG A 219 5.64 42.15 -24.87
C ARG A 219 6.63 42.79 -25.84
N VAL A 220 6.15 43.56 -26.83
CA VAL A 220 7.00 44.25 -27.79
C VAL A 220 7.84 45.34 -27.10
N LEU A 221 7.25 46.08 -26.15
CA LEU A 221 7.98 47.07 -25.34
C LEU A 221 9.08 46.43 -24.48
N ARG A 222 8.83 45.26 -23.90
CA ARG A 222 9.80 44.51 -23.11
C ARG A 222 10.99 44.03 -23.95
N GLU A 223 10.71 43.45 -25.12
CA GLU A 223 11.78 43.07 -26.07
C GLU A 223 12.62 44.27 -26.51
N ARG A 224 12.01 45.47 -26.57
CA ARG A 224 12.71 46.71 -26.90
C ARG A 224 13.59 47.20 -25.75
N LEU A 225 13.07 47.18 -24.53
CA LEU A 225 13.80 47.51 -23.32
C LEU A 225 15.06 46.65 -23.16
N GLU A 226 14.93 45.33 -23.34
CA GLU A 226 16.03 44.38 -23.24
C GLU A 226 17.14 44.68 -24.28
N ARG A 227 16.78 45.10 -25.49
CA ARG A 227 17.73 45.50 -26.54
C ARG A 227 18.38 46.86 -26.27
N GLU A 228 17.72 47.79 -25.57
CA GLU A 228 18.17 49.18 -25.41
C GLU A 228 18.93 49.46 -24.10
N LEU A 229 18.48 48.91 -22.97
CA LEU A 229 19.07 49.18 -21.65
C LEU A 229 19.92 48.01 -21.13
N GLY A 230 19.87 46.86 -21.79
CA GLY A 230 20.64 45.67 -21.45
C GLY A 230 20.00 44.83 -20.34
N MET A 231 20.29 43.52 -20.39
CA MET A 231 19.67 42.51 -19.52
C MET A 231 20.02 42.67 -18.03
N GLU A 232 21.23 43.11 -17.70
CA GLU A 232 21.67 43.28 -16.30
C GLU A 232 20.91 44.41 -15.60
N TYR A 233 20.77 45.56 -16.26
CA TYR A 233 19.97 46.69 -15.75
C TYR A 233 18.52 46.27 -15.52
N TRP A 234 17.95 45.55 -16.48
CA TRP A 234 16.57 45.09 -16.43
C TRP A 234 16.29 44.17 -15.24
N GLN A 235 17.14 43.16 -15.02
CA GLN A 235 16.97 42.23 -13.90
C GLN A 235 17.07 42.95 -12.55
N GLN A 236 18.02 43.86 -12.40
CA GLN A 236 18.19 44.62 -11.16
C GLN A 236 17.01 45.56 -10.89
N TYR A 237 16.51 46.24 -11.93
CA TYR A 237 15.32 47.08 -11.82
C TYR A 237 14.08 46.27 -11.44
N ALA A 238 13.85 45.13 -12.09
CA ALA A 238 12.70 44.25 -11.82
C ALA A 238 12.70 43.71 -10.38
N GLN A 239 13.87 43.33 -9.83
CA GLN A 239 13.99 42.88 -8.44
C GLN A 239 13.69 44.00 -7.42
N ASN A 240 14.18 45.22 -7.67
CA ASN A 240 13.89 46.38 -6.83
C ASN A 240 12.41 46.79 -6.91
N ALA A 241 11.83 46.74 -8.10
CA ALA A 241 10.41 46.98 -8.33
C ALA A 241 9.54 45.95 -7.57
N ALA A 242 9.92 44.66 -7.61
CA ALA A 242 9.23 43.60 -6.87
C ALA A 242 9.19 43.85 -5.36
N ALA A 243 10.32 44.28 -4.78
CA ALA A 243 10.42 44.59 -3.36
C ALA A 243 9.54 45.79 -2.96
N ARG A 244 9.57 46.88 -3.75
CA ARG A 244 8.72 48.07 -3.51
C ARG A 244 7.23 47.76 -3.60
N LEU A 245 6.84 46.94 -4.57
CA LEU A 245 5.45 46.50 -4.73
C LEU A 245 5.01 45.61 -3.56
N ALA A 246 5.88 44.73 -3.07
CA ALA A 246 5.59 43.90 -1.89
C ALA A 246 5.44 44.74 -0.61
N GLU A 247 6.30 45.75 -0.40
CA GLU A 247 6.18 46.69 0.74
C GLU A 247 4.90 47.51 0.70
N ALA A 248 4.47 47.91 -0.50
CA ALA A 248 3.20 48.59 -0.74
C ALA A 248 1.97 47.68 -0.63
N GLY A 249 2.15 46.36 -0.47
CA GLY A 249 1.07 45.37 -0.40
C GLY A 249 0.44 45.01 -1.76
N ILE A 250 1.08 45.39 -2.87
CA ILE A 250 0.62 45.10 -4.24
C ILE A 250 1.19 43.75 -4.67
N TRP A 251 0.70 42.68 -4.04
CA TRP A 251 1.23 41.33 -4.17
C TRP A 251 1.13 40.72 -5.58
N PRO A 252 0.05 40.88 -6.37
CA PRO A 252 -0.02 40.30 -7.72
C PRO A 252 1.10 40.79 -8.65
N ALA A 253 1.39 42.10 -8.62
CA ALA A 253 2.47 42.69 -9.40
C ALA A 253 3.86 42.29 -8.83
N ALA A 254 4.01 42.26 -7.51
CA ALA A 254 5.26 41.84 -6.86
C ALA A 254 5.60 40.36 -7.16
N LEU A 255 4.63 39.46 -7.02
CA LEU A 255 4.79 38.02 -7.27
C LEU A 255 5.09 37.75 -8.74
N SER A 256 4.52 38.53 -9.67
CA SER A 256 4.91 38.42 -11.08
C SER A 256 6.37 38.72 -11.31
N LEU A 257 6.87 39.80 -10.72
CA LEU A 257 8.27 40.17 -10.87
C LEU A 257 9.20 39.17 -10.18
N TYR A 258 8.85 38.70 -8.98
CA TYR A 258 9.60 37.64 -8.30
C TYR A 258 9.63 36.33 -9.09
N ALA A 259 8.52 35.95 -9.74
CA ALA A 259 8.44 34.73 -10.54
C ALA A 259 9.31 34.77 -11.81
N HIS A 260 9.45 35.94 -12.43
CA HIS A 260 10.17 36.09 -13.69
C HIS A 260 11.66 36.47 -13.50
N TYR A 261 12.00 37.22 -12.45
CA TYR A 261 13.30 37.88 -12.35
C TYR A 261 14.10 37.61 -11.07
N ALA A 262 13.50 36.98 -10.05
CA ALA A 262 14.22 36.64 -8.83
C ALA A 262 14.69 35.18 -8.81
N PRO A 263 15.73 34.83 -8.02
CA PRO A 263 16.10 33.46 -7.77
C PRO A 263 14.92 32.67 -7.19
N ARG A 264 14.75 31.41 -7.60
CA ARG A 264 13.63 30.55 -7.18
C ARG A 264 13.34 30.53 -5.66
N PRO A 265 14.34 30.49 -4.75
CA PRO A 265 14.10 30.57 -3.32
C PRO A 265 13.45 31.90 -2.87
N GLY A 266 13.77 33.01 -3.55
CA GLY A 266 13.21 34.32 -3.26
C GLY A 266 11.73 34.44 -3.64
N PHE A 267 11.28 33.70 -4.67
CA PHE A 267 9.87 33.63 -5.05
C PHE A 267 9.02 32.87 -4.00
N VAL A 268 9.51 31.72 -3.51
CA VAL A 268 8.80 30.92 -2.49
C VAL A 268 8.70 31.67 -1.16
N ASP A 269 9.77 32.36 -0.77
CA ASP A 269 9.76 33.22 0.42
C ASP A 269 8.79 34.41 0.27
N ALA A 270 8.77 35.07 -0.90
CA ALA A 270 7.80 36.12 -1.19
C ALA A 270 6.36 35.62 -1.15
N LEU A 271 6.10 34.41 -1.65
CA LEU A 271 4.78 33.77 -1.62
C LEU A 271 4.34 33.42 -0.18
N GLY A 272 5.26 32.91 0.65
CA GLY A 272 5.02 32.68 2.06
C GLY A 272 4.77 33.98 2.84
N ARG A 273 5.49 35.06 2.53
CA ARG A 273 5.26 36.41 3.09
C ARG A 273 3.93 36.99 2.66
N ALA A 274 3.55 36.82 1.39
CA ALA A 274 2.25 37.21 0.88
C ALA A 274 1.15 36.54 1.71
N LEU A 275 1.15 35.20 1.83
CA LEU A 275 0.15 34.45 2.60
C LEU A 275 0.06 34.81 4.09
N ARG A 276 1.12 35.42 4.66
CA ARG A 276 1.18 35.85 6.07
C ARG A 276 0.81 37.33 6.26
N ASP A 277 0.71 38.14 5.20
CA ASP A 277 0.30 39.55 5.31
C ASP A 277 -1.22 39.65 5.47
N ALA A 278 -1.69 40.39 6.48
CA ALA A 278 -3.12 40.58 6.73
C ALA A 278 -3.83 41.43 5.66
N ARG A 279 -3.06 42.08 4.77
CA ARG A 279 -3.55 42.88 3.62
C ARG A 279 -3.76 42.05 2.35
N VAL A 280 -3.71 40.71 2.47
CA VAL A 280 -3.88 39.79 1.35
C VAL A 280 -5.23 39.97 0.65
N PRO A 281 -5.21 40.01 -0.70
CA PRO A 281 -6.42 39.96 -1.51
C PRO A 281 -7.05 38.55 -1.50
N ALA A 282 -8.29 38.42 -1.99
CA ALA A 282 -9.06 37.18 -1.95
C ALA A 282 -8.26 35.93 -2.42
N PRO A 283 -8.56 34.71 -1.93
CA PRO A 283 -7.89 33.46 -2.31
C PRO A 283 -7.71 33.27 -3.83
N GLU A 284 -8.63 33.82 -4.62
CA GLU A 284 -8.64 33.82 -6.08
C GLU A 284 -7.45 34.54 -6.72
N GLU A 285 -6.89 35.59 -6.07
CA GLU A 285 -5.78 36.38 -6.62
C GLU A 285 -4.41 35.72 -6.42
N ILE A 286 -4.28 34.84 -5.42
CA ILE A 286 -3.01 34.15 -5.08
C ILE A 286 -2.93 32.75 -5.70
N ALA A 287 -4.06 32.12 -6.02
CA ALA A 287 -4.13 30.79 -6.64
C ALA A 287 -3.21 30.63 -7.87
N PRO A 288 -3.15 31.57 -8.84
CA PRO A 288 -2.28 31.45 -10.00
C PRO A 288 -0.78 31.38 -9.65
N TRP A 289 -0.37 32.03 -8.55
CA TRP A 289 1.01 32.06 -8.08
C TRP A 289 1.39 30.79 -7.32
N LEU A 290 0.46 30.23 -6.53
CA LEU A 290 0.63 28.94 -5.86
C LEU A 290 0.91 27.81 -6.84
N GLU A 291 0.28 27.86 -8.02
CA GLU A 291 0.46 26.87 -9.08
C GLU A 291 1.81 26.95 -9.79
N ARG A 292 2.40 28.15 -9.87
CA ARG A 292 3.72 28.37 -10.48
C ARG A 292 4.87 27.84 -9.61
N ALA A 293 4.68 27.75 -8.29
CA ALA A 293 5.61 27.06 -7.40
C ALA A 293 5.54 25.55 -7.66
N SER A 294 6.66 24.84 -7.74
CA SER A 294 6.67 23.37 -7.80
C SER A 294 6.27 22.74 -6.46
N ASP A 295 5.94 21.44 -6.45
CA ASP A 295 5.60 20.73 -5.21
C ASP A 295 6.82 20.54 -4.29
N GLU A 296 8.04 20.60 -4.83
CA GLU A 296 9.27 20.60 -4.03
C GLU A 296 9.55 21.95 -3.39
N GLU A 297 9.33 23.03 -4.15
CA GLU A 297 9.44 24.41 -3.66
C GLU A 297 8.39 24.72 -2.60
N ALA A 298 7.13 24.39 -2.86
CA ALA A 298 6.03 24.60 -1.91
C ALA A 298 6.22 23.80 -0.61
N ALA A 299 6.87 22.63 -0.64
CA ALA A 299 7.12 21.82 0.55
C ALA A 299 8.18 22.41 1.51
N GLN A 300 8.84 23.51 1.13
CA GLN A 300 9.84 24.19 1.97
C GLN A 300 9.20 25.16 2.99
N ASP A 301 7.99 25.66 2.73
CA ASP A 301 7.25 26.56 3.62
C ASP A 301 5.86 25.97 3.93
N ALA A 302 5.50 25.88 5.21
CA ALA A 302 4.27 25.24 5.66
C ALA A 302 3.00 25.98 5.22
N GLU A 303 3.02 27.32 5.14
CA GLU A 303 1.86 28.10 4.70
C GLU A 303 1.62 27.92 3.20
N VAL A 304 2.70 27.93 2.42
CA VAL A 304 2.63 27.70 0.97
C VAL A 304 2.12 26.28 0.68
N ALA A 305 2.61 25.27 1.42
CA ALA A 305 2.16 23.90 1.28
C ALA A 305 0.67 23.72 1.64
N LEU A 306 0.18 24.38 2.69
CA LEU A 306 -1.22 24.34 3.10
C LEU A 306 -2.13 25.01 2.08
N ALA A 307 -1.81 26.25 1.68
CA ALA A 307 -2.60 26.99 0.70
C ALA A 307 -2.63 26.28 -0.66
N LYS A 308 -1.51 25.72 -1.11
CA LYS A 308 -1.45 24.96 -2.36
C LYS A 308 -2.19 23.62 -2.27
N ALA A 309 -2.19 22.98 -1.10
CA ALA A 309 -2.99 21.79 -0.87
C ALA A 309 -4.50 22.07 -0.87
N GLU A 310 -4.93 23.25 -0.42
CA GLU A 310 -6.32 23.72 -0.55
C GLU A 310 -6.70 23.92 -2.02
N VAL A 311 -5.83 24.55 -2.83
CA VAL A 311 -6.05 24.66 -4.29
C VAL A 311 -6.17 23.28 -4.95
N TYR A 312 -5.32 22.32 -4.57
CA TYR A 312 -5.45 20.93 -5.04
C TYR A 312 -6.74 20.26 -4.55
N GLN A 313 -7.21 20.55 -3.34
CA GLN A 313 -8.45 20.04 -2.79
C GLN A 313 -9.68 20.59 -3.51
N GLU A 314 -9.72 21.89 -3.78
CA GLU A 314 -10.80 22.56 -4.53
C GLU A 314 -10.92 22.00 -5.96
N ARG A 315 -9.80 21.59 -6.54
CA ARG A 315 -9.72 20.91 -7.85
C ARG A 315 -10.01 19.40 -7.80
N GLY A 316 -10.24 18.85 -6.61
CA GLY A 316 -10.49 17.42 -6.41
C GLY A 316 -9.24 16.52 -6.53
N ASP A 317 -8.03 17.08 -6.61
CA ASP A 317 -6.75 16.33 -6.64
C ASP A 317 -6.21 16.10 -5.22
N VAL A 318 -6.97 15.36 -4.42
CA VAL A 318 -6.65 15.13 -3.01
C VAL A 318 -5.37 14.30 -2.82
N ASP A 319 -5.02 13.44 -3.78
CA ASP A 319 -3.78 12.65 -3.76
C ASP A 319 -2.54 13.52 -3.82
N ARG A 320 -2.55 14.52 -4.72
CA ARG A 320 -1.46 15.45 -4.87
C ARG A 320 -1.37 16.42 -3.69
N ALA A 321 -2.52 16.89 -3.19
CA ALA A 321 -2.61 17.66 -1.94
C ALA A 321 -1.97 16.90 -0.76
N MET A 322 -2.32 15.63 -0.61
CA MET A 322 -1.83 14.78 0.47
C MET A 322 -0.34 14.46 0.33
N THR A 323 0.15 14.25 -0.89
CA THR A 323 1.58 14.01 -1.17
C THR A 323 2.42 15.24 -0.84
N LEU A 324 1.96 16.43 -1.25
CA LEU A 324 2.59 17.71 -0.93
C LEU A 324 2.68 17.94 0.59
N LEU A 325 1.56 17.79 1.29
CA LEU A 325 1.50 18.00 2.74
C LEU A 325 2.35 17.00 3.53
N ARG A 326 2.42 15.74 3.10
CA ARG A 326 3.29 14.73 3.71
C ARG A 326 4.77 15.06 3.51
N ARG A 327 5.13 15.58 2.34
CA ARG A 327 6.50 16.02 2.05
C ARG A 327 6.87 17.23 2.91
N ALA A 328 6.00 18.24 2.99
CA ALA A 328 6.16 19.39 3.87
C ALA A 328 6.25 18.99 5.36
N LEU A 329 5.48 17.99 5.80
CA LEU A 329 5.55 17.44 7.15
C LEU A 329 6.93 16.83 7.44
N GLY A 330 7.52 16.09 6.48
CA GLY A 330 8.88 15.58 6.58
C GLY A 330 9.92 16.69 6.75
N THR A 331 9.79 17.77 5.98
CA THR A 331 10.65 18.96 6.10
C THR A 331 10.50 19.62 7.47
N ALA A 332 9.28 19.84 7.95
CA ALA A 332 9.00 20.46 9.25
C ALA A 332 9.53 19.64 10.44
N LEU A 333 9.42 18.31 10.37
CA LEU A 333 9.97 17.40 11.38
C LEU A 333 11.51 17.41 11.39
N THR A 334 12.13 17.49 10.21
CA THR A 334 13.60 17.59 10.07
C THR A 334 14.12 18.90 10.67
N ASN A 335 13.38 19.99 10.49
CA ASN A 335 13.70 21.32 11.02
C ASN A 335 13.27 21.53 12.48
N GLN A 336 12.77 20.50 13.18
CA GLN A 336 12.28 20.53 14.57
C GLN A 336 11.17 21.57 14.86
N ASN A 337 10.43 22.00 13.84
CA ASN A 337 9.33 22.97 14.00
C ASN A 337 8.02 22.25 14.37
N THR A 338 7.80 22.09 15.67
CA THR A 338 6.67 21.30 16.22
C THR A 338 5.29 21.92 16.03
N THR A 339 5.22 23.23 15.73
CA THR A 339 3.95 23.93 15.50
C THR A 339 3.45 23.66 14.08
N ASP A 340 4.32 23.80 13.08
CA ASP A 340 3.96 23.57 11.68
C ASP A 340 3.77 22.09 11.38
N ALA A 341 4.56 21.21 12.00
CA ALA A 341 4.36 19.76 11.90
C ALA A 341 2.97 19.33 12.41
N ARG A 342 2.46 19.96 13.49
CA ARG A 342 1.10 19.68 13.99
C ARG A 342 0.02 20.16 13.03
N ARG A 343 0.18 21.35 12.45
CA ARG A 343 -0.78 21.91 11.48
C ARG A 343 -0.86 21.06 10.21
N LEU A 344 0.30 20.72 9.63
CA LEU A 344 0.41 19.88 8.43
C LEU A 344 -0.15 18.47 8.66
N ASN A 345 0.17 17.83 9.80
CA ASN A 345 -0.37 16.52 10.14
C ASN A 345 -1.91 16.53 10.27
N THR A 346 -2.46 17.60 10.84
CA THR A 346 -3.92 17.77 10.98
C THR A 346 -4.60 18.00 9.63
N ALA A 347 -3.93 18.67 8.69
CA ALA A 347 -4.42 18.86 7.32
C ALA A 347 -4.40 17.54 6.52
N VAL A 348 -3.32 16.76 6.60
CA VAL A 348 -3.23 15.42 6.00
C VAL A 348 -4.34 14.50 6.52
N ALA A 349 -4.57 14.50 7.84
CA ALA A 349 -5.62 13.68 8.44
C ALA A 349 -7.03 14.09 7.99
N ARG A 350 -7.32 15.40 7.88
CA ARG A 350 -8.60 15.91 7.39
C ARG A 350 -8.84 15.53 5.92
N LEU A 351 -7.84 15.69 5.06
CA LEU A 351 -7.93 15.36 3.64
C LEU A 351 -8.11 13.86 3.38
N ALA A 352 -7.39 13.01 4.12
CA ALA A 352 -7.53 11.57 4.02
C ALA A 352 -8.95 11.09 4.38
N LEU A 353 -9.59 11.75 5.36
CA LEU A 353 -10.98 11.47 5.76
C LEU A 353 -12.00 12.00 4.73
N ALA A 354 -11.75 13.17 4.15
CA ALA A 354 -12.66 13.82 3.19
C ALA A 354 -12.68 13.16 1.81
N ALA A 355 -11.56 12.60 1.35
CA ALA A 355 -11.45 11.98 0.03
C ALA A 355 -12.14 10.62 -0.09
N GLY A 356 -12.71 10.09 0.99
CA GLY A 356 -13.30 8.75 1.01
C GLY A 356 -12.33 7.67 0.54
N GLN A 357 -11.01 7.94 0.59
CA GLN A 357 -10.00 7.01 0.14
C GLN A 357 -10.12 5.74 0.96
N ASP A 358 -10.41 4.66 0.25
CA ASP A 358 -10.18 3.31 0.72
C ASP A 358 -8.77 3.28 1.30
N SER A 359 -8.69 2.94 2.57
CA SER A 359 -7.47 2.75 3.32
C SER A 359 -6.51 1.71 2.70
N THR A 360 -6.88 1.07 1.59
CA THR A 360 -6.11 0.11 0.79
C THR A 360 -5.09 0.77 -0.15
N ALA A 361 -5.31 1.99 -0.65
CA ALA A 361 -4.26 2.73 -1.39
C ALA A 361 -3.16 3.22 -0.44
N ALA A 362 -3.54 3.55 0.80
CA ALA A 362 -2.61 3.77 1.90
C ALA A 362 -1.85 2.49 2.31
N LEU A 363 -2.37 1.29 2.00
CA LEU A 363 -1.71 0.01 2.26
C LEU A 363 -0.67 -0.36 1.18
N GLN A 364 -0.84 0.02 -0.10
CA GLN A 364 0.10 -0.37 -1.15
C GLN A 364 1.43 0.41 -1.16
N TYR A 365 1.41 1.71 -0.81
CA TYR A 365 2.65 2.48 -0.58
C TYR A 365 3.11 2.43 0.88
N GLY A 366 2.47 1.56 1.68
CA GLY A 366 2.68 1.38 3.11
C GLY A 366 3.10 -0.02 3.52
N ILE A 367 3.41 -0.95 2.60
CA ILE A 367 4.18 -2.16 2.96
C ILE A 367 5.67 -1.82 2.99
N GLN A 368 6.03 -0.77 3.72
CA GLN A 368 7.14 -0.99 4.64
C GLN A 368 6.61 -2.02 5.63
N PRO A 369 7.35 -3.09 5.99
CA PRO A 369 7.01 -3.78 7.21
C PRO A 369 6.87 -2.67 8.23
N VAL A 370 5.69 -2.49 8.82
CA VAL A 370 5.62 -1.69 10.04
C VAL A 370 6.55 -2.48 10.95
N ARG A 371 7.80 -2.02 11.04
CA ARG A 371 8.69 -2.38 12.13
C ARG A 371 7.98 -1.72 13.30
N VAL A 372 6.96 -2.39 13.81
CA VAL A 372 6.53 -2.24 15.18
C VAL A 372 7.72 -2.80 15.95
N ARG A 373 8.81 -2.01 16.01
CA ARG A 373 9.67 -2.06 17.18
C ARG A 373 8.72 -1.65 18.27
N LEU A 374 8.15 -2.64 18.96
CA LEU A 374 7.70 -2.41 20.32
C LEU A 374 8.91 -1.79 20.99
N ALA A 375 8.83 -0.48 21.22
CA ALA A 375 9.84 0.22 21.97
C ALA A 375 9.74 -0.33 23.39
N ARG A 376 10.37 -1.48 23.61
CA ARG A 376 10.67 -1.94 24.95
C ARG A 376 11.46 -0.80 25.58
N PRO A 377 11.08 -0.36 26.79
CA PRO A 377 11.74 0.78 27.42
C PRO A 377 13.25 0.52 27.37
N ILE A 378 14.02 1.49 26.88
CA ILE A 378 15.44 1.35 26.51
C ILE A 378 16.24 0.60 27.59
N GLY A 379 15.91 0.81 28.88
CA GLY A 379 16.52 0.10 30.01
C GLY A 379 16.37 -1.43 29.99
N THR A 380 15.24 -1.97 29.52
CA THR A 380 15.02 -3.43 29.45
C THR A 380 15.86 -4.10 28.37
N SER A 381 15.95 -3.51 27.17
CA SER A 381 16.83 -4.01 26.11
C SER A 381 18.31 -3.92 26.50
N VAL A 382 18.72 -2.84 27.20
CA VAL A 382 20.09 -2.70 27.73
C VAL A 382 20.41 -3.79 28.76
N LEU A 383 19.49 -4.06 29.70
CA LEU A 383 19.67 -5.13 30.68
C LEU A 383 19.80 -6.51 30.02
N LEU A 384 18.98 -6.80 29.01
CA LEU A 384 19.03 -8.07 28.29
C LEU A 384 20.36 -8.24 27.54
N VAL A 385 20.83 -7.20 26.85
CA VAL A 385 22.14 -7.23 26.17
C VAL A 385 23.28 -7.37 27.17
N ALA A 386 23.22 -6.69 28.31
CA ALA A 386 24.21 -6.84 29.37
C ALA A 386 24.23 -8.27 29.94
N GLY A 387 23.05 -8.86 30.18
CA GLY A 387 22.91 -10.26 30.59
C GLY A 387 23.53 -11.23 29.57
N ALA A 388 23.26 -11.02 28.29
CA ALA A 388 23.89 -11.81 27.22
C ALA A 388 25.42 -11.69 27.21
N ALA A 389 25.94 -10.46 27.36
CA ALA A 389 27.38 -10.21 27.41
C ALA A 389 28.04 -10.90 28.61
N VAL A 390 27.40 -10.87 29.79
CA VAL A 390 27.89 -11.55 30.99
C VAL A 390 27.93 -13.06 30.78
N LEU A 391 26.85 -13.68 30.29
CA LEU A 391 26.81 -15.12 30.04
C LEU A 391 27.86 -15.56 29.01
N ALA A 392 28.01 -14.80 27.92
CA ALA A 392 29.03 -15.05 26.92
C ALA A 392 30.46 -14.89 27.49
N ALA A 393 30.71 -13.86 28.29
CA ALA A 393 32.00 -13.64 28.95
C ALA A 393 32.34 -14.80 29.91
N ILE A 394 31.37 -15.29 30.68
CA ILE A 394 31.57 -16.45 31.57
C ILE A 394 31.95 -17.68 30.74
N ALA A 395 31.24 -17.96 29.64
CA ALA A 395 31.52 -19.11 28.78
C ALA A 395 32.90 -19.05 28.10
N LEU A 396 33.35 -17.84 27.75
CA LEU A 396 34.62 -17.60 27.03
C LEU A 396 35.83 -17.54 27.96
N LEU A 397 35.71 -16.92 29.13
CA LEU A 397 36.84 -16.62 30.01
C LEU A 397 37.13 -17.73 31.03
N PHE A 398 36.14 -18.54 31.39
CA PHE A 398 36.29 -19.57 32.42
C PHE A 398 36.48 -20.99 31.83
N PRO A 399 37.33 -21.83 32.45
CA PRO A 399 37.58 -23.21 32.01
C PRO A 399 36.42 -24.14 32.43
N LEU A 400 35.27 -23.98 31.77
CA LEU A 400 34.07 -24.77 32.02
C LEU A 400 33.99 -26.01 31.12
N ALA A 401 33.26 -27.03 31.55
CA ALA A 401 32.93 -28.20 30.72
C ALA A 401 32.16 -27.78 29.45
N PRO A 402 32.33 -28.49 28.30
CA PRO A 402 31.67 -28.12 27.05
C PRO A 402 30.14 -27.98 27.15
N ALA A 403 29.48 -28.85 27.92
CA ALA A 403 28.04 -28.76 28.18
C ALA A 403 27.64 -27.47 28.91
N ALA A 404 28.44 -27.02 29.89
CA ALA A 404 28.18 -25.78 30.62
C ALA A 404 28.39 -24.55 29.73
N LYS A 405 29.45 -24.53 28.91
CA LYS A 405 29.67 -23.47 27.92
C LYS A 405 28.52 -23.39 26.91
N PHE A 406 28.04 -24.53 26.42
CA PHE A 406 26.90 -24.60 25.52
C PHE A 406 25.65 -23.94 26.13
N VAL A 407 25.28 -24.30 27.36
CA VAL A 407 24.10 -23.75 28.04
C VAL A 407 24.22 -22.23 28.25
N LEU A 408 25.39 -21.74 28.65
CA LEU A 408 25.65 -20.31 28.82
C LEU A 408 25.55 -19.54 27.50
N LEU A 409 26.13 -20.07 26.43
CA LEU A 409 26.09 -19.45 25.10
C LEU A 409 24.67 -19.48 24.51
N LEU A 410 23.93 -20.57 24.68
CA LEU A 410 22.51 -20.64 24.29
C LEU A 410 21.68 -19.64 25.10
N GLY A 411 21.94 -19.53 26.41
CA GLY A 411 21.33 -18.51 27.26
C GLY A 411 21.62 -17.09 26.75
N ALA A 412 22.88 -16.77 26.42
CA ALA A 412 23.24 -15.49 25.84
C ALA A 412 22.49 -15.21 24.51
N ALA A 413 22.38 -16.22 23.64
CA ALA A 413 21.64 -16.11 22.40
C ALA A 413 20.14 -15.87 22.62
N VAL A 414 19.51 -16.54 23.61
CA VAL A 414 18.11 -16.31 24.00
C VAL A 414 17.91 -14.87 24.47
N PHE A 415 18.79 -14.36 25.33
CA PHE A 415 18.71 -12.96 25.79
C PHE A 415 18.78 -11.98 24.60
N LEU A 416 19.65 -12.24 23.62
CA LEU A 416 19.76 -11.43 22.40
C LEU A 416 18.53 -11.55 21.49
N TRP A 417 18.01 -12.76 21.25
CA TRP A 417 16.78 -12.97 20.48
C TRP A 417 15.59 -12.25 21.13
N VAL A 418 15.45 -12.37 22.45
CA VAL A 418 14.40 -11.68 23.22
C VAL A 418 14.59 -10.17 23.18
N SER A 419 15.82 -9.66 23.16
CA SER A 419 16.08 -8.21 23.13
C SER A 419 15.69 -7.53 21.81
N GLU A 420 15.61 -8.29 20.71
CA GLU A 420 15.38 -7.80 19.34
C GLU A 420 16.36 -6.69 18.88
N VAL A 421 17.52 -6.58 19.55
CA VAL A 421 18.57 -5.59 19.20
C VAL A 421 19.29 -5.96 17.91
N LEU A 422 19.49 -7.27 17.70
CA LEU A 422 20.13 -7.83 16.52
C LEU A 422 19.17 -8.76 15.76
N PRO A 423 19.26 -8.86 14.42
CA PRO A 423 18.50 -9.84 13.65
C PRO A 423 18.78 -11.28 14.12
N MET A 424 17.77 -12.16 14.03
CA MET A 424 17.89 -13.56 14.47
C MET A 424 19.05 -14.30 13.80
N ALA A 425 19.28 -14.06 12.50
CA ALA A 425 20.42 -14.62 11.78
C ALA A 425 21.77 -14.18 12.36
N ALA A 426 21.92 -12.89 12.70
CA ALA A 426 23.16 -12.38 13.26
C ALA A 426 23.48 -13.06 14.61
N VAL A 427 22.50 -13.13 15.51
CA VAL A 427 22.65 -13.83 16.80
C VAL A 427 22.98 -15.31 16.59
N SER A 428 22.36 -15.96 15.62
CA SER A 428 22.60 -17.38 15.31
C SER A 428 24.01 -17.62 14.75
N LEU A 429 24.49 -16.74 13.89
CA LEU A 429 25.87 -16.79 13.37
C LEU A 429 26.89 -16.51 14.47
N PHE A 430 26.61 -15.58 15.39
CA PHE A 430 27.45 -15.37 16.57
C PHE A 430 27.48 -16.60 17.48
N LEU A 431 26.34 -17.24 17.71
CA LEU A 431 26.25 -18.47 18.50
C LEU A 431 27.08 -19.60 17.85
N LEU A 432 26.95 -19.77 16.53
CA LEU A 432 27.73 -20.73 15.75
C LEU A 432 29.23 -20.44 15.88
N ALA A 433 29.65 -19.19 15.66
CA ALA A 433 31.05 -18.78 15.81
C ALA A 433 31.56 -19.02 17.24
N ALA A 434 30.74 -18.71 18.25
CA ALA A 434 31.09 -18.92 19.65
C ALA A 434 31.31 -20.41 19.96
N TRP A 435 30.50 -21.32 19.43
CA TRP A 435 30.72 -22.77 19.61
C TRP A 435 32.04 -23.24 19.01
N LEU A 436 32.40 -22.73 17.82
CA LEU A 436 33.65 -23.09 17.15
C LEU A 436 34.87 -22.54 17.90
N VAL A 437 34.83 -21.27 18.31
CA VAL A 437 35.93 -20.63 19.04
C VAL A 437 36.15 -21.25 20.41
N THR A 438 35.07 -21.64 21.09
CA THR A 438 35.15 -22.23 22.44
C THR A 438 35.43 -23.74 22.43
N GLY A 439 35.44 -24.38 21.26
CA GLY A 439 35.60 -25.83 21.12
C GLY A 439 34.40 -26.64 21.63
N VAL A 440 33.22 -26.02 21.75
CA VAL A 440 31.98 -26.71 22.17
C VAL A 440 31.47 -27.67 21.09
N ALA A 441 31.68 -27.34 19.83
CA ALA A 441 31.28 -28.14 18.67
C ALA A 441 32.37 -28.11 17.60
N THR A 442 32.49 -29.20 16.83
CA THR A 442 33.28 -29.19 15.59
C THR A 442 32.54 -28.40 14.50
N ALA A 443 33.26 -28.00 13.43
CA ALA A 443 32.64 -27.36 12.28
C ALA A 443 31.48 -28.20 11.70
N GLU A 444 31.71 -29.50 11.52
CA GLU A 444 30.72 -30.45 11.03
C GLU A 444 29.47 -30.49 11.92
N GLN A 445 29.64 -30.58 13.25
CA GLN A 445 28.52 -30.61 14.20
C GLN A 445 27.76 -29.27 14.23
N ALA A 446 28.48 -28.14 14.18
CA ALA A 446 27.89 -26.80 14.26
C ALA A 446 27.12 -26.41 12.98
N THR A 447 27.55 -26.90 11.82
CA THR A 447 26.92 -26.59 10.53
C THR A 447 26.01 -27.70 9.99
N HIS A 448 25.87 -28.82 10.71
CA HIS A 448 25.10 -29.99 10.26
C HIS A 448 23.69 -29.62 9.77
N GLY A 449 23.00 -28.73 10.48
CA GLY A 449 21.65 -28.30 10.12
C GLY A 449 21.55 -27.66 8.72
N PHE A 450 22.56 -26.92 8.26
CA PHE A 450 22.58 -26.28 6.93
C PHE A 450 22.70 -27.28 5.77
N GLY A 451 23.30 -28.45 6.03
CA GLY A 451 23.42 -29.53 5.05
C GLY A 451 22.24 -30.51 5.06
N SER A 452 21.24 -30.29 5.91
CA SER A 452 20.14 -31.23 6.10
C SER A 452 19.08 -31.12 4.99
N LYS A 453 18.41 -32.24 4.68
CA LYS A 453 17.23 -32.25 3.79
C LYS A 453 16.12 -31.36 4.34
N ASP A 454 16.01 -31.28 5.66
CA ASP A 454 15.04 -30.45 6.37
C ASP A 454 15.24 -28.96 6.06
N TRP A 455 16.49 -28.50 5.98
CA TRP A 455 16.82 -27.12 5.59
C TRP A 455 16.45 -26.83 4.14
N LEU A 456 16.75 -27.76 3.22
CA LEU A 456 16.37 -27.63 1.81
C LEU A 456 14.85 -27.60 1.63
N PHE A 457 14.10 -28.39 2.40
CA PHE A 457 12.65 -28.37 2.41
C PHE A 457 12.09 -27.00 2.81
N VAL A 458 12.63 -26.39 3.88
CA VAL A 458 12.19 -25.06 4.32
C VAL A 458 12.53 -23.98 3.30
N LEU A 459 13.73 -24.00 2.72
CA LEU A 459 14.10 -23.10 1.63
C LEU A 459 13.10 -23.19 0.45
N ALA A 460 12.77 -24.41 0.03
CA ALA A 460 11.83 -24.65 -1.06
C ALA A 460 10.43 -24.12 -0.75
N LEU A 461 9.94 -24.33 0.48
CA LEU A 461 8.65 -23.82 0.93
C LEU A 461 8.59 -22.29 0.98
N LEU A 462 9.62 -21.64 1.52
CA LEU A 462 9.68 -20.17 1.57
C LEU A 462 9.74 -19.56 0.16
N GLY A 463 10.49 -20.19 -0.76
CA GLY A 463 10.54 -19.77 -2.15
C GLY A 463 9.20 -19.96 -2.88
N LEU A 464 8.51 -21.08 -2.66
CA LEU A 464 7.17 -21.31 -3.18
C LEU A 464 6.18 -20.27 -2.64
N ALA A 465 6.26 -19.94 -1.35
CA ALA A 465 5.40 -18.91 -0.75
C ALA A 465 5.54 -17.55 -1.46
N ALA A 466 6.78 -17.14 -1.77
CA ALA A 466 7.05 -15.91 -2.53
C ALA A 466 6.48 -15.98 -3.96
N ALA A 467 6.60 -17.12 -4.65
CA ALA A 467 6.02 -17.31 -5.97
C ALA A 467 4.49 -17.21 -5.98
N ILE A 468 3.83 -17.78 -4.96
CA ILE A 468 2.37 -17.73 -4.81
C ILE A 468 1.91 -16.30 -4.57
N ALA A 469 2.58 -15.56 -3.69
CA ALA A 469 2.25 -14.18 -3.35
C ALA A 469 2.20 -13.27 -4.58
N ARG A 470 3.13 -13.45 -5.54
CA ARG A 470 3.21 -12.66 -6.77
C ARG A 470 2.29 -13.12 -7.89
N SER A 471 1.74 -14.32 -7.81
CA SER A 471 0.98 -14.92 -8.91
C SER A 471 -0.42 -14.32 -9.13
N GLY A 472 -0.98 -13.59 -8.16
CA GLY A 472 -2.38 -13.14 -8.17
C GLY A 472 -3.40 -14.23 -7.79
N LEU A 473 -2.98 -15.50 -7.74
CA LEU A 473 -3.82 -16.66 -7.43
C LEU A 473 -4.54 -16.52 -6.09
N LEU A 474 -3.85 -16.00 -5.06
CA LEU A 474 -4.39 -15.83 -3.72
C LEU A 474 -5.60 -14.90 -3.69
N PHE A 475 -5.55 -13.81 -4.45
CA PHE A 475 -6.64 -12.85 -4.54
C PHE A 475 -7.87 -13.48 -5.23
N ARG A 476 -7.65 -14.23 -6.31
CA ARG A 476 -8.71 -14.97 -7.01
C ARG A 476 -9.35 -16.02 -6.11
N VAL A 477 -8.55 -16.80 -5.38
CA VAL A 477 -9.05 -17.80 -4.41
C VAL A 477 -9.83 -17.13 -3.29
N GLY A 478 -9.35 -16.01 -2.74
CA GLY A 478 -10.05 -15.21 -1.74
C GLY A 478 -11.44 -14.76 -2.20
N LEU A 479 -11.56 -14.27 -3.44
CA LEU A 479 -12.85 -13.85 -4.00
C LEU A 479 -13.78 -15.03 -4.33
N MET A 480 -13.24 -16.15 -4.82
CA MET A 480 -14.01 -17.39 -4.99
C MET A 480 -14.59 -17.89 -3.66
N LEU A 481 -13.84 -17.75 -2.57
CA LEU A 481 -14.30 -18.11 -1.23
C LEU A 481 -15.44 -17.19 -0.77
N ILE A 482 -15.33 -15.88 -0.96
CA ILE A 482 -16.42 -14.93 -0.62
C ILE A 482 -17.70 -15.24 -1.43
N ARG A 483 -17.59 -15.60 -2.72
CA ARG A 483 -18.75 -15.99 -3.53
C ARG A 483 -19.51 -17.20 -2.98
N ARG A 484 -18.79 -18.15 -2.38
CA ARG A 484 -19.35 -19.40 -1.84
C ARG A 484 -19.75 -19.28 -0.35
N MET A 485 -19.54 -18.13 0.28
CA MET A 485 -19.89 -17.94 1.69
C MET A 485 -21.39 -18.10 1.92
N PRO A 486 -21.81 -18.93 2.89
CA PRO A 486 -23.22 -19.08 3.25
C PRO A 486 -23.76 -17.79 3.86
N GLN A 487 -25.09 -17.63 3.82
CA GLN A 487 -25.76 -16.49 4.45
C GLN A 487 -25.78 -16.68 5.97
N GLY A 488 -25.37 -15.65 6.72
CA GLY A 488 -25.39 -15.62 8.18
C GLY A 488 -23.98 -15.48 8.80
N LEU A 489 -23.89 -14.64 9.84
CA LEU A 489 -22.62 -14.29 10.49
C LEU A 489 -21.84 -15.52 11.00
N PHE A 490 -22.54 -16.53 11.53
CA PHE A 490 -21.93 -17.78 12.00
C PHE A 490 -21.17 -18.50 10.89
N TRP A 491 -21.82 -18.69 9.74
CA TRP A 491 -21.22 -19.39 8.61
C TRP A 491 -20.15 -18.57 7.90
N GLN A 492 -20.30 -17.24 7.87
CA GLN A 492 -19.27 -16.34 7.35
C GLN A 492 -18.00 -16.39 8.22
N ALA A 493 -18.16 -16.31 9.55
CA ALA A 493 -17.05 -16.47 10.49
C ALA A 493 -16.39 -17.85 10.36
N GLY A 494 -17.19 -18.92 10.34
CA GLY A 494 -16.68 -20.28 10.13
C GLY A 494 -15.91 -20.44 8.82
N THR A 495 -16.40 -19.81 7.73
CA THR A 495 -15.73 -19.86 6.43
C THR A 495 -14.43 -19.05 6.42
N LEU A 496 -14.40 -17.87 7.04
CA LEU A 496 -13.16 -17.09 7.21
C LEU A 496 -12.12 -17.89 7.99
N MET A 497 -12.53 -18.50 9.11
CA MET A 497 -11.63 -19.28 9.95
C MET A 497 -11.10 -20.52 9.22
N LEU A 498 -11.98 -21.27 8.55
CA LEU A 498 -11.59 -22.44 7.76
C LEU A 498 -10.70 -22.03 6.57
N SER A 499 -10.97 -20.90 5.93
CA SER A 499 -10.13 -20.40 4.83
C SER A 499 -8.72 -20.06 5.30
N GLY A 500 -8.56 -19.40 6.45
CA GLY A 500 -7.25 -19.11 7.03
C GLY A 500 -6.46 -20.38 7.34
N LEU A 501 -7.14 -21.40 7.89
CA LEU A 501 -6.54 -22.70 8.16
C LEU A 501 -6.08 -23.39 6.87
N LEU A 502 -6.94 -23.44 5.85
CA LEU A 502 -6.65 -24.10 4.57
C LEU A 502 -5.57 -23.40 3.74
N LEU A 503 -5.26 -22.13 4.02
CA LEU A 503 -4.11 -21.45 3.44
C LEU A 503 -2.78 -21.92 4.06
N GLY A 504 -2.81 -22.55 5.23
CA GLY A 504 -1.63 -23.05 5.96
C GLY A 504 -0.63 -23.82 5.10
N PRO A 505 -1.04 -24.89 4.40
CA PRO A 505 -0.16 -25.71 3.57
C PRO A 505 0.52 -24.96 2.41
N PHE A 506 -0.06 -23.84 1.97
CA PHE A 506 0.39 -23.11 0.79
C PHE A 506 1.19 -21.87 1.17
N LEU A 507 0.88 -21.27 2.31
CA LEU A 507 1.51 -20.06 2.82
C LEU A 507 2.11 -20.38 4.19
N PRO A 508 3.36 -20.86 4.27
CA PRO A 508 4.00 -21.27 5.52
C PRO A 508 4.12 -20.12 6.53
N MET A 509 4.09 -18.86 6.07
CA MET A 509 4.19 -17.70 6.95
C MET A 509 2.82 -17.24 7.44
N ALA A 510 2.60 -17.27 8.75
CA ALA A 510 1.37 -16.78 9.38
C ALA A 510 1.06 -15.32 8.99
N MET A 511 2.08 -14.45 8.96
CA MET A 511 1.94 -13.06 8.51
C MET A 511 1.36 -12.96 7.09
N GLY A 512 1.80 -13.81 6.16
CA GLY A 512 1.29 -13.82 4.79
C GLY A 512 -0.19 -14.22 4.71
N ARG A 513 -0.62 -15.22 5.50
CA ARG A 513 -2.03 -15.63 5.56
C ARG A 513 -2.91 -14.55 6.18
N VAL A 514 -2.42 -13.91 7.22
CA VAL A 514 -3.12 -12.87 7.95
C VAL A 514 -3.29 -11.62 7.10
N ALA A 515 -2.24 -11.21 6.37
CA ALA A 515 -2.29 -10.08 5.44
C ALA A 515 -3.34 -10.26 4.32
N LEU A 516 -3.76 -11.50 4.04
CA LEU A 516 -4.80 -11.82 3.06
C LEU A 516 -6.18 -11.91 3.71
N THR A 517 -6.28 -12.66 4.80
CA THR A 517 -7.57 -12.98 5.44
C THR A 517 -8.17 -11.79 6.18
N ALA A 518 -7.36 -10.88 6.73
CA ALA A 518 -7.85 -9.70 7.44
C ALA A 518 -8.54 -8.67 6.50
N PRO A 519 -7.98 -8.27 5.35
CA PRO A 519 -8.70 -7.44 4.38
C PRO A 519 -9.95 -8.11 3.80
N LEU A 520 -9.93 -9.43 3.60
CA LEU A 520 -11.13 -10.18 3.18
C LEU A 520 -12.24 -10.08 4.23
N ALA A 521 -11.92 -10.24 5.51
CA ALA A 521 -12.87 -10.05 6.60
C ALA A 521 -13.40 -8.60 6.67
N LEU A 522 -12.53 -7.61 6.41
CA LEU A 522 -12.92 -6.19 6.32
C LEU A 522 -13.87 -5.93 5.16
N GLY A 523 -13.57 -6.46 3.96
CA GLY A 523 -14.44 -6.35 2.80
C GLY A 523 -15.82 -6.98 3.04
N VAL A 524 -15.88 -8.14 3.72
CA VAL A 524 -17.16 -8.74 4.13
C VAL A 524 -17.91 -7.86 5.13
N SER A 525 -17.19 -7.29 6.11
CA SER A 525 -17.76 -6.36 7.10
C SER A 525 -18.35 -5.11 6.44
N GLN A 526 -17.64 -4.51 5.48
CA GLN A 526 -18.09 -3.34 4.71
C GLN A 526 -19.27 -3.68 3.80
N ALA A 527 -19.26 -4.84 3.14
CA ALA A 527 -20.37 -5.30 2.31
C ALA A 527 -21.66 -5.51 3.12
N LEU A 528 -21.53 -5.94 4.38
CA LEU A 528 -22.63 -6.04 5.36
C LEU A 528 -22.98 -4.70 6.03
N ARG A 529 -22.24 -3.63 5.73
CA ARG A 529 -22.39 -2.30 6.34
C ARG A 529 -22.32 -2.33 7.88
N LEU A 530 -21.48 -3.20 8.42
CA LEU A 530 -21.22 -3.28 9.85
C LEU A 530 -20.45 -2.04 10.31
N ARG A 531 -20.75 -1.54 11.51
CA ARG A 531 -20.01 -0.42 12.10
C ARG A 531 -18.63 -0.88 12.55
N ASP A 532 -17.66 0.02 12.48
CA ASP A 532 -16.31 -0.23 12.96
C ASP A 532 -16.31 -0.70 14.42
N ARG A 533 -15.61 -1.79 14.69
CA ARG A 533 -15.39 -2.44 16.00
C ARG A 533 -16.65 -2.93 16.70
N GLU A 534 -17.77 -3.00 16.00
CA GLU A 534 -18.97 -3.60 16.57
C GLU A 534 -18.81 -5.12 16.72
N PRO A 535 -19.56 -5.78 17.62
CA PRO A 535 -19.42 -7.20 17.88
C PRO A 535 -19.45 -8.12 16.64
N ALA A 536 -20.28 -7.81 15.64
CA ALA A 536 -20.37 -8.60 14.41
C ALA A 536 -19.10 -8.47 13.54
N ALA A 537 -18.57 -7.25 13.39
CA ALA A 537 -17.30 -7.02 12.70
C ALA A 537 -16.14 -7.72 13.44
N ALA A 538 -16.16 -7.68 14.78
CA ALA A 538 -15.15 -8.32 15.61
C ALA A 538 -15.16 -9.84 15.46
N VAL A 539 -16.34 -10.46 15.33
CA VAL A 539 -16.48 -11.90 15.06
C VAL A 539 -15.83 -12.27 13.73
N LEU A 540 -16.07 -11.51 12.65
CA LEU A 540 -15.45 -11.77 11.34
C LEU A 540 -13.93 -11.63 11.40
N GLY A 541 -13.43 -10.54 11.98
CA GLY A 541 -11.99 -10.29 12.05
C GLY A 541 -11.24 -11.29 12.94
N LEU A 542 -11.80 -11.66 14.09
CA LEU A 542 -11.16 -12.62 14.98
C LEU A 542 -11.28 -14.06 14.47
N ALA A 543 -12.36 -14.40 13.75
CA ALA A 543 -12.45 -15.69 13.07
C ALA A 543 -11.37 -15.83 11.97
N ALA A 544 -11.16 -14.78 11.17
CA ALA A 544 -10.07 -14.74 10.19
C ALA A 544 -8.69 -14.89 10.87
N TRP A 545 -8.45 -14.17 11.96
CA TRP A 545 -7.22 -14.27 12.76
C TRP A 545 -6.98 -15.67 13.31
N ILE A 546 -7.97 -16.29 13.98
CA ILE A 546 -7.83 -17.62 14.59
C ILE A 546 -7.49 -18.67 13.52
N GLY A 547 -8.14 -18.57 12.36
CA GLY A 547 -7.87 -19.43 11.21
C GLY A 547 -6.46 -19.28 10.65
N ALA A 548 -6.05 -18.04 10.38
CA ALA A 548 -4.79 -17.75 9.70
C ALA A 548 -3.56 -17.81 10.62
N GLY A 549 -3.71 -17.51 11.91
CA GLY A 549 -2.63 -17.51 12.89
C GLY A 549 -2.64 -18.79 13.73
N PRO A 550 -3.29 -18.81 14.91
CA PRO A 550 -3.17 -19.86 15.93
C PRO A 550 -3.41 -21.30 15.48
N LEU A 551 -4.26 -21.56 14.47
CA LEU A 551 -4.52 -22.91 13.96
C LEU A 551 -3.41 -23.47 13.05
N PHE A 552 -2.26 -22.78 12.94
CA PHE A 552 -1.14 -23.20 12.10
C PHE A 552 -0.60 -24.60 12.45
N PHE A 553 -0.70 -25.05 13.71
CA PHE A 553 -0.14 -26.34 14.14
C PHE A 553 -0.77 -27.55 13.42
N THR A 554 -1.94 -27.36 12.80
CA THR A 554 -2.70 -28.40 12.09
C THR A 554 -1.92 -29.00 10.92
N PHE A 555 -1.08 -28.22 10.26
CA PHE A 555 -0.26 -28.69 9.13
C PHE A 555 1.22 -28.51 9.44
N LEU A 556 2.01 -29.53 9.11
CA LEU A 556 3.46 -29.56 9.36
C LEU A 556 4.19 -28.34 8.79
N ASN A 557 3.78 -27.86 7.63
CA ASN A 557 4.44 -26.74 6.93
C ASN A 557 3.71 -25.40 7.06
N ALA A 558 2.67 -25.28 7.91
CA ALA A 558 1.93 -24.03 8.07
C ALA A 558 2.60 -23.02 9.03
N SER A 559 3.72 -23.36 9.65
CA SER A 559 4.56 -22.37 10.32
C SER A 559 6.00 -22.85 10.35
N PRO A 560 6.97 -21.93 10.27
CA PRO A 560 8.34 -22.27 10.54
C PRO A 560 8.53 -22.90 11.94
N ALA A 561 7.70 -22.53 12.92
CA ALA A 561 7.70 -23.14 14.25
C ALA A 561 7.36 -24.64 14.24
N CYS A 562 6.45 -25.09 13.36
CA CYS A 562 6.14 -26.52 13.19
C CYS A 562 7.36 -27.28 12.68
N LEU A 563 8.03 -26.73 11.67
CA LEU A 563 9.21 -27.33 11.05
C LEU A 563 10.38 -27.39 12.04
N LEU A 564 10.54 -26.33 12.85
CA LEU A 564 11.54 -26.29 13.93
C LEU A 564 11.29 -27.38 14.96
N ALA A 565 10.07 -27.46 15.49
CA ALA A 565 9.73 -28.45 16.49
C ALA A 565 9.84 -29.88 15.93
N TRP A 566 9.43 -30.09 14.68
CA TRP A 566 9.59 -31.37 13.98
C TRP A 566 11.06 -31.74 13.80
N GLY A 567 11.92 -30.80 13.38
CA GLY A 567 13.36 -31.02 13.21
C GLY A 567 14.10 -31.37 14.51
N LEU A 568 13.55 -31.00 15.67
CA LEU A 568 14.08 -31.34 17.00
C LEU A 568 13.60 -32.70 17.52
N LEU A 569 12.63 -33.35 16.86
CA LEU A 569 12.16 -34.67 17.27
C LEU A 569 13.22 -35.77 17.04
N PRO A 570 13.24 -36.81 17.88
CA PRO A 570 14.05 -38.00 17.64
C PRO A 570 13.75 -38.61 16.26
N ALA A 571 14.75 -39.21 15.62
CA ALA A 571 14.62 -39.76 14.26
C ALA A 571 13.47 -40.78 14.13
N ALA A 572 13.26 -41.61 15.16
CA ALA A 572 12.16 -42.58 15.21
C ALA A 572 10.77 -41.92 15.15
N SER A 573 10.56 -40.83 15.90
CA SER A 573 9.31 -40.07 15.86
C SER A 573 9.15 -39.31 14.54
N ARG A 574 10.23 -38.72 14.00
CA ARG A 574 10.18 -38.01 12.70
C ARG A 574 9.72 -38.91 11.55
N GLN A 575 10.19 -40.16 11.51
CA GLN A 575 9.79 -41.13 10.47
C GLN A 575 8.30 -41.50 10.54
N ARG A 576 7.70 -41.43 11.73
CA ARG A 576 6.28 -41.74 11.94
C ARG A 576 5.36 -40.59 11.51
N PHE A 577 5.85 -39.35 11.55
CA PHE A 577 5.07 -38.15 11.27
C PHE A 577 5.57 -37.47 9.99
N ASP A 578 5.16 -38.03 8.85
CA ASP A 578 5.14 -37.31 7.58
C ASP A 578 4.00 -36.26 7.56
N TRP A 579 3.83 -35.58 6.42
CA TRP A 579 2.84 -34.53 6.27
C TRP A 579 1.40 -35.01 6.55
N ILE A 580 1.02 -36.21 6.15
CA ILE A 580 -0.34 -36.76 6.31
C ILE A 580 -0.55 -37.22 7.75
N HIS A 581 0.39 -37.98 8.30
CA HIS A 581 0.29 -38.51 9.65
C HIS A 581 0.29 -37.39 10.69
N TRP A 582 1.03 -36.30 10.44
CA TRP A 582 0.94 -35.07 11.24
C TRP A 582 -0.48 -34.49 11.23
N LEU A 583 -1.05 -34.30 10.04
CA LEU A 583 -2.41 -33.76 9.88
C LEU A 583 -3.44 -34.64 10.59
N LEU A 584 -3.41 -35.95 10.37
CA LEU A 584 -4.35 -36.89 10.98
C LEU A 584 -4.25 -36.87 12.51
N ALA A 585 -3.03 -36.84 13.05
CA ALA A 585 -2.83 -36.80 14.49
C ALA A 585 -3.26 -35.47 15.13
N ALA A 586 -3.08 -34.33 14.41
CA ALA A 586 -3.46 -32.99 14.87
C ALA A 586 -4.95 -32.66 14.65
N ALA A 587 -5.62 -33.31 13.68
CA ALA A 587 -6.96 -32.95 13.25
C ALA A 587 -8.03 -32.97 14.37
N PRO A 588 -8.07 -33.95 15.31
CA PRO A 588 -9.06 -33.92 16.38
C PRO A 588 -8.91 -32.71 17.31
N LEU A 589 -7.67 -32.34 17.65
CA LEU A 589 -7.40 -31.14 18.44
C LEU A 589 -7.81 -29.88 17.66
N ALA A 590 -7.43 -29.78 16.39
CA ALA A 590 -7.80 -28.64 15.54
C ALA A 590 -9.32 -28.49 15.43
N LEU A 591 -10.06 -29.59 15.23
CA LEU A 591 -11.52 -29.58 15.16
C LEU A 591 -12.17 -29.09 16.45
N LEU A 592 -11.69 -29.57 17.61
CA LEU A 592 -12.16 -29.12 18.92
C LEU A 592 -11.91 -27.62 19.13
N ILE A 593 -10.74 -27.13 18.74
CA ILE A 593 -10.39 -25.71 18.83
C ILE A 593 -11.22 -24.87 17.86
N ILE A 594 -11.46 -25.34 16.63
CA ILE A 594 -12.32 -24.66 15.65
C ILE A 594 -13.74 -24.51 16.21
N ILE A 595 -14.36 -25.60 16.66
CA ILE A 595 -15.73 -25.59 17.17
C ILE A 595 -15.82 -24.73 18.44
N GLY A 596 -14.90 -24.93 19.38
CA GLY A 596 -14.86 -24.19 20.64
C GLY A 596 -14.59 -22.69 20.44
N SER A 597 -13.68 -22.33 19.53
CA SER A 597 -13.35 -20.93 19.22
C SER A 597 -14.51 -20.23 18.53
N LEU A 598 -15.18 -20.91 17.60
CA LEU A 598 -16.37 -20.37 16.96
C LEU A 598 -17.47 -20.12 18.00
N ALA A 599 -17.74 -21.07 18.89
CA ALA A 599 -18.68 -20.87 19.99
C ALA A 599 -18.26 -19.71 20.92
N ALA A 600 -16.98 -19.63 21.28
CA ALA A 600 -16.42 -18.58 22.13
C ALA A 600 -16.62 -17.18 21.53
N LEU A 601 -16.44 -17.02 20.21
CA LEU A 601 -16.69 -15.75 19.53
C LEU A 601 -18.12 -15.24 19.75
N PHE A 602 -19.13 -16.11 19.66
CA PHE A 602 -20.53 -15.74 19.86
C PHE A 602 -20.90 -15.53 21.34
N ILE A 603 -20.33 -16.32 22.25
CA ILE A 603 -20.59 -16.22 23.69
C ILE A 603 -19.96 -14.95 24.28
N VAL A 604 -18.72 -14.65 23.89
CA VAL A 604 -17.93 -13.54 24.44
C VAL A 604 -18.34 -12.20 23.82
N LEU A 605 -18.53 -12.14 22.49
CA LEU A 605 -18.82 -10.89 21.79
C LEU A 605 -20.31 -10.60 21.68
N ARG A 606 -21.18 -11.62 21.75
CA ARG A 606 -22.64 -11.50 21.69
C ARG A 606 -23.12 -10.66 20.49
N PRO A 607 -22.79 -11.04 19.25
CA PRO A 607 -23.12 -10.25 18.07
C PRO A 607 -24.64 -10.18 17.83
N ARG A 608 -25.13 -9.01 17.43
CA ARG A 608 -26.51 -8.85 16.97
C ARG A 608 -26.54 -8.92 15.44
N SER A 609 -27.41 -9.77 14.89
CA SER A 609 -27.60 -9.92 13.45
C SER A 609 -28.43 -8.76 12.90
N LYS A 610 -27.88 -8.01 11.94
CA LYS A 610 -28.67 -7.22 11.00
C LYS A 610 -28.01 -7.31 9.62
N THR A 611 -28.79 -7.72 8.64
CA THR A 611 -28.53 -7.74 7.17
C THR A 611 -27.99 -9.02 6.54
N VAL A 612 -28.52 -9.29 5.34
CA VAL A 612 -28.19 -10.40 4.44
C VAL A 612 -27.50 -9.81 3.22
N LEU A 613 -26.39 -10.43 2.79
CA LEU A 613 -25.62 -10.00 1.62
C LEU A 613 -26.44 -10.20 0.32
N SER A 614 -26.64 -9.14 -0.47
CA SER A 614 -27.22 -9.25 -1.82
C SER A 614 -26.18 -9.83 -2.78
N ARG A 615 -26.46 -11.01 -3.37
CA ARG A 615 -25.54 -11.78 -4.21
C ARG A 615 -25.12 -11.07 -5.52
N ASP A 616 -25.83 -10.02 -5.92
CA ASP A 616 -25.68 -9.37 -7.23
C ASP A 616 -24.44 -8.47 -7.35
N ARG A 617 -23.91 -7.92 -6.24
CA ARG A 617 -22.71 -7.05 -6.26
C ARG A 617 -21.39 -7.82 -6.36
N LEU A 618 -21.35 -9.05 -5.84
CA LEU A 618 -20.14 -9.90 -5.84
C LEU A 618 -19.90 -10.58 -7.19
N ALA A 619 -20.98 -10.82 -7.95
CA ALA A 619 -20.90 -11.30 -9.32
C ALA A 619 -20.22 -10.27 -10.25
N LEU A 620 -20.42 -8.97 -10.00
CA LEU A 620 -19.80 -7.89 -10.76
C LEU A 620 -18.28 -7.83 -10.53
N GLN A 621 -17.80 -7.99 -9.30
CA GLN A 621 -16.36 -7.96 -8.98
C GLN A 621 -15.60 -9.18 -9.53
N LEU A 622 -16.25 -10.35 -9.58
CA LEU A 622 -15.69 -11.55 -10.22
C LEU A 622 -15.73 -11.49 -11.75
N ALA A 623 -16.72 -10.80 -12.34
CA ALA A 623 -16.79 -10.55 -13.77
C ALA A 623 -15.65 -9.62 -14.26
N VAL A 624 -15.14 -8.74 -13.38
CA VAL A 624 -14.01 -7.83 -13.65
C VAL A 624 -12.66 -8.55 -13.69
N LEU A 625 -12.48 -9.68 -12.98
CA LEU A 625 -11.21 -10.41 -12.94
C LEU A 625 -10.87 -11.21 -14.21
N GLY A 626 -11.83 -11.37 -15.11
CA GLY A 626 -11.66 -12.17 -16.33
C GLY A 626 -11.30 -13.65 -16.07
N PRO A 627 -10.98 -14.42 -17.13
CA PRO A 627 -10.43 -15.77 -17.02
C PRO A 627 -9.07 -15.74 -16.29
N PRO A 628 -8.67 -16.85 -15.62
CA PRO A 628 -7.40 -16.90 -14.91
C PRO A 628 -6.23 -16.59 -15.85
N ALA A 629 -5.33 -15.71 -15.40
CA ALA A 629 -4.15 -15.36 -16.17
C ALA A 629 -3.24 -16.60 -16.32
N ARG A 630 -2.46 -16.68 -17.40
CA ARG A 630 -1.56 -17.83 -17.63
C ARG A 630 -0.62 -18.10 -16.45
N ARG A 631 -0.16 -17.04 -15.77
CA ARG A 631 0.68 -17.13 -14.56
C ARG A 631 -0.07 -17.66 -13.33
N GLU A 632 -1.36 -17.32 -13.18
CA GLU A 632 -2.20 -17.85 -12.10
C GLU A 632 -2.45 -19.35 -12.30
N LEU A 633 -2.76 -19.74 -13.54
CA LEU A 633 -2.99 -21.15 -13.90
C LEU A 633 -1.72 -21.97 -13.74
N ALA A 634 -0.58 -21.47 -14.23
CA ALA A 634 0.71 -22.14 -14.09
C ALA A 634 1.06 -22.37 -12.60
N MET A 635 0.90 -21.34 -11.76
CA MET A 635 1.13 -21.49 -10.32
C MET A 635 0.15 -22.47 -9.67
N ALA A 636 -1.13 -22.44 -10.04
CA ALA A 636 -2.12 -23.38 -9.54
C ALA A 636 -1.75 -24.83 -9.89
N VAL A 637 -1.24 -25.08 -11.09
CA VAL A 637 -0.73 -26.39 -11.51
C VAL A 637 0.49 -26.79 -10.70
N VAL A 638 1.47 -25.90 -10.53
CA VAL A 638 2.68 -26.16 -9.70
C VAL A 638 2.29 -26.55 -8.27
N LEU A 639 1.36 -25.82 -7.66
CA LEU A 639 0.86 -26.14 -6.32
C LEU A 639 0.12 -27.48 -6.29
N GLY A 640 -0.76 -27.72 -7.27
CA GLY A 640 -1.49 -28.98 -7.38
C GLY A 640 -0.55 -30.18 -7.49
N LEU A 641 0.48 -30.08 -8.31
CA LEU A 641 1.50 -31.11 -8.48
C LEU A 641 2.36 -31.28 -7.21
N THR A 642 2.70 -30.19 -6.53
CA THR A 642 3.48 -30.26 -5.27
C THR A 642 2.69 -30.98 -4.18
N VAL A 643 1.41 -30.63 -4.00
CA VAL A 643 0.53 -31.31 -3.03
C VAL A 643 0.29 -32.76 -3.42
N ALA A 644 -0.01 -33.04 -4.68
CA ALA A 644 -0.14 -34.43 -5.16
C ALA A 644 1.15 -35.22 -4.95
N GLY A 645 2.30 -34.59 -5.16
CA GLY A 645 3.61 -35.17 -4.88
C GLY A 645 3.80 -35.50 -3.40
N TRP A 646 3.35 -34.66 -2.47
CA TRP A 646 3.39 -35.00 -1.04
C TRP A 646 2.42 -36.12 -0.67
N LEU A 647 1.24 -36.17 -1.29
CA LEU A 647 0.28 -37.27 -1.07
C LEU A 647 0.81 -38.61 -1.59
N LEU A 648 1.56 -38.58 -2.68
CA LEU A 648 2.19 -39.76 -3.29
C LEU A 648 3.62 -40.00 -2.79
N ALA A 649 4.19 -39.12 -1.97
CA ALA A 649 5.57 -39.24 -1.50
C ALA A 649 5.84 -40.58 -0.78
N PRO A 650 4.94 -41.07 0.11
CA PRO A 650 5.13 -42.37 0.75
C PRO A 650 5.12 -43.54 -0.24
N THR A 651 4.28 -43.49 -1.29
CA THR A 651 4.18 -44.57 -2.27
C THR A 651 5.32 -44.55 -3.28
N LEU A 652 5.78 -43.35 -3.64
CA LEU A 652 6.90 -43.13 -4.56
C LEU A 652 8.26 -43.27 -3.89
N HIS A 653 8.32 -43.43 -2.56
CA HIS A 653 9.56 -43.46 -1.77
C HIS A 653 10.43 -42.20 -1.99
N VAL A 654 9.78 -41.07 -2.23
CA VAL A 654 10.43 -39.76 -2.45
C VAL A 654 10.30 -38.92 -1.19
N ASP A 655 11.39 -38.26 -0.80
CA ASP A 655 11.40 -37.34 0.34
C ASP A 655 10.55 -36.08 0.07
N ALA A 656 9.80 -35.61 1.07
CA ALA A 656 8.94 -34.42 0.94
C ALA A 656 9.74 -33.15 0.61
N GLY A 657 10.99 -33.06 1.04
CA GLY A 657 11.97 -32.04 0.67
C GLY A 657 12.24 -31.99 -0.82
N THR A 658 12.42 -33.17 -1.44
CA THR A 658 12.63 -33.29 -2.88
C THR A 658 11.40 -32.81 -3.66
N VAL A 659 10.19 -33.18 -3.23
CA VAL A 659 8.94 -32.73 -3.86
C VAL A 659 8.83 -31.20 -3.81
N ALA A 660 9.13 -30.60 -2.67
CA ALA A 660 9.10 -29.14 -2.52
C ALA A 660 10.14 -28.46 -3.42
N LEU A 661 11.34 -29.02 -3.54
CA LEU A 661 12.41 -28.49 -4.39
C LEU A 661 12.04 -28.55 -5.88
N LEU A 662 11.41 -29.64 -6.32
CA LEU A 662 10.86 -29.76 -7.68
C LEU A 662 9.75 -28.74 -7.92
N GLY A 663 8.88 -28.50 -6.94
CA GLY A 663 7.88 -27.44 -6.98
C GLY A 663 8.50 -26.05 -7.13
N LEU A 664 9.55 -25.75 -6.34
CA LEU A 664 10.28 -24.48 -6.44
C LEU A 664 10.92 -24.31 -7.82
N LEU A 665 11.54 -25.37 -8.36
CA LEU A 665 12.12 -25.36 -9.70
C LEU A 665 11.04 -25.11 -10.77
N ALA A 666 9.88 -25.76 -10.65
CA ALA A 666 8.75 -25.52 -11.56
C ALA A 666 8.24 -24.07 -11.47
N ALA A 667 8.26 -23.44 -10.30
CA ALA A 667 7.93 -22.02 -10.13
C ALA A 667 8.92 -21.09 -10.85
N PHE A 668 10.23 -21.44 -10.88
CA PHE A 668 11.21 -20.73 -11.72
C PHE A 668 10.93 -20.90 -13.21
N ILE A 669 10.71 -22.14 -13.65
CA ILE A 669 10.49 -22.46 -15.08
C ILE A 669 9.24 -21.77 -15.63
N THR A 670 8.19 -21.68 -14.82
CA THR A 670 6.93 -21.02 -15.20
C THR A 670 7.02 -19.48 -15.18
N GLY A 671 8.14 -18.91 -14.72
CA GLY A 671 8.33 -17.46 -14.59
C GLY A 671 7.52 -16.84 -13.44
N ASN A 672 7.00 -17.67 -12.53
CA ASN A 672 6.32 -17.24 -11.31
C ASN A 672 7.32 -16.83 -10.22
N LEU A 673 8.57 -17.28 -10.31
CA LEU A 673 9.67 -16.91 -9.42
C LEU A 673 10.85 -16.33 -10.22
N ASP A 674 11.31 -15.14 -9.84
CA ASP A 674 12.46 -14.46 -10.46
C ASP A 674 13.52 -14.07 -9.40
N ARG A 675 14.61 -13.41 -9.84
CA ARG A 675 15.67 -12.93 -8.94
C ARG A 675 15.18 -11.92 -7.90
N HIS A 676 14.11 -11.18 -8.19
CA HIS A 676 13.51 -10.25 -7.24
C HIS A 676 12.74 -11.01 -6.16
N SER A 677 11.95 -12.02 -6.54
CA SER A 677 11.21 -12.87 -5.59
C SER A 677 12.13 -13.57 -4.59
N LEU A 678 13.34 -13.95 -5.00
CA LEU A 678 14.31 -14.57 -4.09
C LEU A 678 14.76 -13.64 -2.95
N ARG A 679 14.66 -12.32 -3.14
CA ARG A 679 14.93 -11.34 -2.08
C ARG A 679 13.80 -11.27 -1.06
N GLU A 680 12.60 -11.75 -1.42
CA GLU A 680 11.43 -11.80 -0.54
C GLU A 680 11.42 -13.03 0.37
N VAL A 681 12.30 -14.01 0.12
CA VAL A 681 12.52 -15.16 1.01
C VAL A 681 13.08 -14.67 2.35
N ASP A 682 12.59 -15.20 3.47
CA ASP A 682 13.06 -14.86 4.80
C ASP A 682 14.43 -15.53 5.11
N TRP A 683 15.49 -14.92 4.60
CA TRP A 683 16.87 -15.36 4.85
C TRP A 683 17.26 -15.26 6.32
N ASN A 684 16.64 -14.35 7.09
CA ASN A 684 16.93 -14.24 8.52
C ASN A 684 16.48 -15.49 9.26
N TYR A 685 15.27 -15.96 8.96
CA TYR A 685 14.76 -17.21 9.50
C TYR A 685 15.55 -18.42 9.01
N LEU A 686 15.85 -18.49 7.71
CA LEU A 686 16.53 -19.66 7.13
C LEU A 686 17.93 -19.89 7.73
N VAL A 687 18.67 -18.83 8.03
CA VAL A 687 19.97 -18.92 8.72
C VAL A 687 19.79 -19.37 10.17
N PHE A 688 18.84 -18.78 10.90
CA PHE A 688 18.50 -19.21 12.25
C PHE A 688 18.12 -20.70 12.29
N TYR A 689 17.29 -21.14 11.36
CA TYR A 689 16.81 -22.51 11.27
C TYR A 689 17.94 -23.52 11.08
N GLY A 690 18.94 -23.20 10.23
CA GLY A 690 20.13 -24.04 10.06
C GLY A 690 20.94 -24.22 11.35
N VAL A 691 21.10 -23.16 12.14
CA VAL A 691 21.75 -23.24 13.47
C VAL A 691 20.86 -24.02 14.44
N ALA A 692 19.55 -23.78 14.44
CA ALA A 692 18.62 -24.39 15.36
C ALA A 692 18.50 -25.91 15.16
N LEU A 693 18.52 -26.41 13.92
CA LEU A 693 18.58 -27.83 13.61
C LEU A 693 19.84 -28.52 14.15
N SER A 694 20.94 -27.77 14.31
CA SER A 694 22.18 -28.30 14.89
C SER A 694 22.09 -28.44 16.42
N LEU A 695 21.20 -27.69 17.10
CA LEU A 695 21.05 -27.72 18.56
C LEU A 695 20.59 -29.09 19.09
N GLY A 696 19.69 -29.77 18.39
CA GLY A 696 19.17 -31.08 18.82
C GLY A 696 20.28 -32.15 18.89
N GLY A 697 21.13 -32.20 17.86
CA GLY A 697 22.29 -33.10 17.83
C GLY A 697 23.35 -32.74 18.87
N LEU A 698 23.63 -31.44 19.05
CA LEU A 698 24.61 -30.95 20.02
C LEU A 698 24.18 -31.20 21.48
N THR A 699 22.92 -30.96 21.81
CA THR A 699 22.40 -31.25 23.17
C THR A 699 22.46 -32.73 23.50
N ALA A 700 22.21 -33.59 22.51
CA ALA A 700 22.35 -35.04 22.66
C ALA A 700 23.83 -35.46 22.82
N SER A 701 24.74 -34.96 21.98
CA SER A 701 26.17 -35.34 22.02
C SER A 701 26.88 -34.85 23.28
N LEU A 702 26.46 -33.70 23.82
CA LEU A 702 26.98 -33.14 25.08
C LEU A 702 26.35 -33.76 26.34
N GLY A 703 25.42 -34.72 26.19
CA GLY A 703 24.73 -35.37 27.31
C GLY A 703 23.69 -34.50 28.03
N ILE A 704 23.40 -33.30 27.51
CA ILE A 704 22.46 -32.35 28.10
C ILE A 704 21.05 -32.93 28.06
N SER A 705 20.63 -33.54 26.95
CA SER A 705 19.28 -34.12 26.82
C SER A 705 19.02 -35.21 27.86
N LYS A 706 20.05 -36.01 28.19
CA LYS A 706 19.98 -37.04 29.24
C LYS A 706 19.86 -36.40 30.62
N ALA A 707 20.72 -35.42 30.93
CA ALA A 707 20.70 -34.73 32.22
C ALA A 707 19.34 -34.02 32.48
N VAL A 708 18.78 -33.37 31.46
CA VAL A 708 17.46 -32.72 31.54
C VAL A 708 16.36 -33.76 31.74
N SER A 709 16.38 -34.86 30.97
CA SER A 709 15.41 -35.95 31.07
C SER A 709 15.38 -36.58 32.47
N GLU A 710 16.56 -36.86 33.05
CA GLU A 710 16.67 -37.44 34.39
C GLU A 710 16.24 -36.45 35.49
N ALA A 711 16.65 -35.19 35.40
CA ALA A 711 16.34 -34.17 36.42
C ALA A 711 14.84 -33.84 36.45
N ILE A 712 14.25 -33.53 35.29
CA ILE A 712 12.82 -33.20 35.18
C ILE A 712 11.99 -34.47 35.42
N GLY A 713 12.39 -35.61 34.84
CA GLY A 713 11.71 -36.89 35.02
C GLY A 713 11.60 -37.29 36.49
N ALA A 714 12.72 -37.24 37.25
CA ALA A 714 12.71 -37.55 38.67
C ALA A 714 11.79 -36.61 39.47
N MET A 715 11.75 -35.31 39.12
CA MET A 715 10.84 -34.35 39.74
C MET A 715 9.37 -34.70 39.45
N LEU A 716 9.03 -35.00 38.21
CA LEU A 716 7.67 -35.36 37.79
C LEU A 716 7.20 -36.66 38.45
N THR A 717 8.05 -37.68 38.53
CA THR A 717 7.73 -38.94 39.22
C THR A 717 7.53 -38.74 40.71
N ARG A 718 8.37 -37.92 41.38
CA ARG A 718 8.21 -37.58 42.81
C ARG A 718 6.90 -36.86 43.09
N LEU A 719 6.45 -36.01 42.17
CA LEU A 719 5.19 -35.28 42.26
C LEU A 719 3.97 -36.12 41.84
N GLY A 720 4.17 -37.35 41.36
CA GLY A 720 3.09 -38.22 40.88
C GLY A 720 2.37 -37.67 39.64
N VAL A 721 3.05 -36.88 38.81
CA VAL A 721 2.44 -36.29 37.60
C VAL A 721 2.14 -37.39 36.60
N THR A 722 0.88 -37.50 36.17
CA THR A 722 0.48 -38.47 35.13
C THR A 722 0.76 -37.91 33.73
N PRO A 723 0.82 -38.75 32.68
CA PRO A 723 0.98 -38.27 31.30
C PRO A 723 -0.05 -37.21 30.89
N PHE A 724 -1.30 -37.35 31.37
CA PHE A 724 -2.37 -36.37 31.17
C PHE A 724 -2.00 -34.99 31.74
N PHE A 725 -1.60 -34.95 33.02
CA PHE A 725 -1.23 -33.69 33.67
C PHE A 725 0.08 -33.12 33.12
N PHE A 726 0.99 -33.97 32.65
CA PHE A 726 2.22 -33.53 32.00
C PHE A 726 1.95 -32.74 30.72
N ILE A 727 1.03 -33.20 29.86
CA ILE A 727 0.65 -32.48 28.63
C ILE A 727 0.06 -31.10 28.95
N LEU A 728 -0.84 -31.04 29.94
CA LEU A 728 -1.44 -29.77 30.36
C LEU A 728 -0.43 -28.84 31.04
N LEU A 729 0.53 -29.39 31.78
CA LEU A 729 1.63 -28.63 32.38
C LEU A 729 2.51 -28.02 31.30
N VAL A 730 2.90 -28.80 30.28
CA VAL A 730 3.67 -28.29 29.13
C VAL A 730 2.90 -27.18 28.41
N ALA A 731 1.60 -27.36 28.17
CA ALA A 731 0.74 -26.35 27.57
C ALA A 731 0.68 -25.06 28.42
N ALA A 732 0.51 -25.17 29.74
CA ALA A 732 0.50 -24.02 30.64
C ALA A 732 1.86 -23.28 30.66
N LEU A 733 2.96 -24.02 30.73
CA LEU A 733 4.32 -23.46 30.68
C LEU A 733 4.59 -22.80 29.32
N SER A 734 4.08 -23.36 28.23
CA SER A 734 4.15 -22.77 26.89
C SER A 734 3.50 -21.40 26.83
N ILE A 735 2.28 -21.27 27.37
CA ILE A 735 1.58 -19.98 27.45
C ILE A 735 2.38 -19.00 28.32
N MET A 736 2.78 -19.41 29.52
CA MET A 736 3.52 -18.53 30.44
C MET A 736 4.83 -18.03 29.84
N LEU A 737 5.59 -18.93 29.21
CA LEU A 737 6.87 -18.59 28.62
C LEU A 737 6.71 -17.72 27.36
N HIS A 738 5.70 -17.99 26.54
CA HIS A 738 5.37 -17.15 25.38
C HIS A 738 5.11 -15.68 25.79
N LEU A 739 4.41 -15.45 26.89
CA LEU A 739 4.15 -14.10 27.40
C LEU A 739 5.42 -13.33 27.80
N ILE A 740 6.54 -14.03 28.02
CA ILE A 740 7.82 -13.43 28.43
C ILE A 740 8.77 -13.30 27.23
N ILE A 741 8.92 -14.37 26.44
CA ILE A 741 9.97 -14.49 25.42
C ILE A 741 9.45 -14.70 23.99
N GLY A 742 8.13 -14.62 23.76
CA GLY A 742 7.52 -14.73 22.43
C GLY A 742 7.67 -16.13 21.83
N GLU A 743 7.88 -16.21 20.50
CA GLU A 743 7.99 -17.48 19.78
C GLU A 743 9.24 -18.30 20.13
N GLN A 744 10.25 -17.67 20.72
CA GLN A 744 11.48 -18.37 21.17
C GLN A 744 11.19 -19.45 22.23
N ALA A 745 10.01 -19.39 22.86
CA ALA A 745 9.51 -20.44 23.75
C ALA A 745 9.45 -21.81 23.05
N VAL A 746 9.13 -21.89 21.74
CA VAL A 746 9.05 -23.17 21.02
C VAL A 746 10.37 -23.91 21.05
N LEU A 747 11.48 -23.22 20.77
CA LEU A 747 12.82 -23.81 20.75
C LEU A 747 13.19 -24.35 22.14
N LEU A 748 13.05 -23.51 23.18
CA LEU A 748 13.48 -23.86 24.53
C LEU A 748 12.63 -24.96 25.15
N LEU A 749 11.31 -24.91 24.97
CA LEU A 749 10.41 -25.94 25.50
C LEU A 749 10.56 -27.26 24.75
N SER A 750 10.78 -27.21 23.43
CA SER A 750 11.10 -28.41 22.65
C SER A 750 12.38 -29.07 23.17
N LEU A 751 13.48 -28.30 23.31
CA LEU A 751 14.75 -28.83 23.83
C LEU A 751 14.62 -29.37 25.27
N ALA A 752 13.78 -28.76 26.10
CA ALA A 752 13.58 -29.18 27.49
C ALA A 752 12.69 -30.41 27.65
N PHE A 753 11.55 -30.48 26.93
CA PHE A 753 10.51 -31.46 27.20
C PHE A 753 10.43 -32.62 26.21
N ILE A 754 10.97 -32.50 24.99
CA ILE A 754 11.08 -33.64 24.05
C ILE A 754 11.85 -34.81 24.70
N PRO A 755 13.00 -34.60 25.38
CA PRO A 755 13.71 -35.70 26.04
C PRO A 755 12.97 -36.29 27.26
N VAL A 756 12.03 -35.56 27.85
CA VAL A 756 11.26 -35.98 29.03
C VAL A 756 10.04 -36.83 28.63
N ALA A 757 9.54 -36.65 27.40
CA ALA A 757 8.38 -37.36 26.87
C ALA A 757 8.48 -38.89 27.03
N SER A 758 9.65 -39.46 26.73
CA SER A 758 9.90 -40.90 26.84
C SER A 758 9.85 -41.41 28.28
N VAL A 759 10.28 -40.62 29.26
CA VAL A 759 10.19 -40.95 30.70
C VAL A 759 8.71 -40.99 31.14
N MET A 760 7.89 -40.12 30.55
CA MET A 760 6.45 -40.08 30.78
C MET A 760 5.68 -41.12 29.96
N GLY A 761 6.36 -41.94 29.15
CA GLY A 761 5.73 -42.97 28.32
C GLY A 761 4.92 -42.42 27.14
N ILE A 762 5.13 -41.16 26.74
CA ILE A 762 4.41 -40.54 25.62
C ILE A 762 5.32 -40.30 24.42
N ASP A 763 4.75 -40.30 23.22
CA ASP A 763 5.50 -39.91 22.02
C ASP A 763 5.88 -38.42 22.10
N PRO A 764 7.14 -38.03 21.84
CA PRO A 764 7.57 -36.64 21.91
C PRO A 764 6.79 -35.68 20.99
N TRP A 765 6.14 -36.19 19.94
CA TRP A 765 5.25 -35.38 19.09
C TRP A 765 4.07 -34.78 19.88
N VAL A 766 3.55 -35.48 20.89
CA VAL A 766 2.44 -34.99 21.72
C VAL A 766 2.84 -33.74 22.51
N VAL A 767 4.08 -33.72 23.01
CA VAL A 767 4.69 -32.55 23.67
C VAL A 767 4.78 -31.38 22.67
N VAL A 768 5.24 -31.65 21.45
CA VAL A 768 5.34 -30.65 20.39
C VAL A 768 3.98 -30.04 20.06
N ILE A 769 2.92 -30.83 19.90
CA ILE A 769 1.59 -30.29 19.62
C ILE A 769 1.03 -29.48 20.80
N ALA A 770 1.30 -29.89 22.04
CA ALA A 770 0.92 -29.10 23.21
C ALA A 770 1.58 -27.71 23.21
N ILE A 771 2.85 -27.63 22.80
CA ILE A 771 3.58 -26.35 22.65
C ILE A 771 3.02 -25.54 21.49
N LEU A 772 2.94 -26.11 20.29
CA LEU A 772 2.56 -25.38 19.07
C LEU A 772 1.12 -24.86 19.09
N SER A 773 0.20 -25.60 19.70
CA SER A 773 -1.21 -25.17 19.82
C SER A 773 -1.43 -24.04 20.83
N THR A 774 -0.44 -23.75 21.68
CA THR A 774 -0.55 -22.77 22.76
C THR A 774 0.41 -21.59 22.65
N VAL A 775 1.43 -21.69 21.80
CA VAL A 775 2.46 -20.65 21.69
C VAL A 775 1.95 -19.37 21.04
N LEU A 776 1.00 -19.41 20.11
CA LEU A 776 0.58 -18.21 19.36
C LEU A 776 -0.64 -17.53 20.02
N THR A 777 -0.57 -17.35 21.34
CA THR A 777 -1.65 -16.73 22.13
C THR A 777 -1.47 -15.21 22.22
N TRP A 778 -2.48 -14.46 21.75
CA TRP A 778 -2.42 -13.00 21.63
C TRP A 778 -2.96 -12.25 22.86
N ILE A 779 -2.73 -12.80 24.07
CA ILE A 779 -3.15 -12.16 25.33
C ILE A 779 -2.47 -10.79 25.47
N LEU A 780 -1.16 -10.75 25.18
CA LEU A 780 -0.39 -9.53 25.06
C LEU A 780 -0.12 -9.28 23.57
N PRO A 781 -0.71 -8.23 22.95
CA PRO A 781 -0.47 -7.91 21.54
C PRO A 781 1.02 -7.81 21.18
N ALA A 782 1.84 -7.40 22.14
CA ALA A 782 3.28 -7.22 21.97
C ALA A 782 4.05 -8.53 21.72
N THR A 783 3.56 -9.67 22.22
CA THR A 783 4.29 -10.95 22.12
C THR A 783 3.96 -11.73 20.85
N THR A 784 3.00 -11.24 20.06
CA THR A 784 2.49 -11.90 18.85
C THR A 784 2.44 -10.89 17.69
N PRO A 785 3.56 -10.66 16.97
CA PRO A 785 3.61 -9.72 15.85
C PRO A 785 2.58 -10.01 14.75
N GLU A 786 2.28 -11.27 14.49
CA GLU A 786 1.28 -11.74 13.51
C GLU A 786 -0.11 -11.18 13.83
N TYR A 787 -0.45 -11.09 15.13
CA TYR A 787 -1.72 -10.52 15.58
C TYR A 787 -1.79 -9.02 15.30
N LEU A 788 -0.68 -8.30 15.51
CA LEU A 788 -0.61 -6.87 15.19
C LEU A 788 -0.77 -6.62 13.69
N VAL A 789 -0.17 -7.49 12.85
CA VAL A 789 -0.38 -7.45 11.40
C VAL A 789 -1.85 -7.72 11.04
N ALA A 790 -2.51 -8.67 11.72
CA ALA A 790 -3.95 -8.93 11.52
C ALA A 790 -4.80 -7.70 11.80
N HIS A 791 -4.48 -7.03 12.90
CA HIS A 791 -5.19 -5.83 13.33
C HIS A 791 -4.91 -4.65 12.37
N SER A 792 -3.65 -4.43 11.98
CA SER A 792 -3.26 -3.34 11.09
C SER A 792 -3.73 -3.52 9.66
N ALA A 793 -3.70 -4.75 9.13
CA ALA A 793 -4.21 -5.08 7.79
C ALA A 793 -5.72 -4.87 7.66
N ALA A 794 -6.43 -4.90 8.79
CA ALA A 794 -7.85 -4.52 8.89
C ALA A 794 -8.05 -3.07 9.37
N GLU A 795 -7.00 -2.24 9.33
CA GLU A 795 -6.99 -0.81 9.73
C GLU A 795 -7.46 -0.55 11.17
N GLY A 796 -7.43 -1.57 12.02
CA GLY A 796 -8.01 -1.53 13.36
C GLY A 796 -9.53 -1.29 13.38
N ARG A 797 -10.23 -1.54 12.26
CA ARG A 797 -11.67 -1.32 12.11
C ARG A 797 -12.52 -2.53 12.47
N LEU A 798 -11.98 -3.75 12.40
CA LEU A 798 -12.77 -4.96 12.70
C LEU A 798 -12.99 -5.19 14.20
N TYR A 799 -11.96 -5.02 15.04
CA TYR A 799 -12.04 -5.25 16.49
C TYR A 799 -11.07 -4.35 17.23
N SER A 800 -11.33 -4.10 18.52
CA SER A 800 -10.40 -3.44 19.44
C SER A 800 -9.51 -4.46 20.18
N HIS A 801 -8.34 -4.05 20.66
CA HIS A 801 -7.48 -4.93 21.46
C HIS A 801 -8.18 -5.53 22.70
N PRO A 802 -8.98 -4.77 23.50
CA PRO A 802 -9.70 -5.35 24.63
C PRO A 802 -10.71 -6.43 24.24
N GLN A 803 -11.40 -6.29 23.09
CA GLN A 803 -12.29 -7.34 22.58
C GLN A 803 -11.49 -8.60 22.21
N ALA A 804 -10.38 -8.42 21.49
CA ALA A 804 -9.51 -9.52 21.08
C ALA A 804 -8.89 -10.26 22.28
N GLN A 805 -8.49 -9.54 23.33
CA GLN A 805 -7.93 -10.14 24.55
C GLN A 805 -8.93 -11.02 25.30
N ARG A 806 -10.20 -10.62 25.40
CA ARG A 806 -11.25 -11.46 26.00
C ARG A 806 -11.44 -12.75 25.20
N VAL A 807 -11.38 -12.67 23.87
CA VAL A 807 -11.43 -13.85 23.00
C VAL A 807 -10.15 -14.68 23.14
N ALA A 808 -8.98 -14.07 23.32
CA ALA A 808 -7.72 -14.79 23.57
C ALA A 808 -7.79 -15.66 24.83
N LEU A 809 -8.36 -15.12 25.92
CA LEU A 809 -8.57 -15.87 27.17
C LEU A 809 -9.53 -17.05 26.95
N ALA A 810 -10.63 -16.83 26.22
CA ALA A 810 -11.56 -17.91 25.88
C ALA A 810 -10.90 -18.97 24.98
N TYR A 811 -10.07 -18.54 24.02
CA TYR A 811 -9.29 -19.42 23.15
C TYR A 811 -8.33 -20.30 23.97
N VAL A 812 -7.63 -19.75 24.96
CA VAL A 812 -6.75 -20.55 25.85
C VAL A 812 -7.53 -21.65 26.57
N VAL A 813 -8.70 -21.32 27.13
CA VAL A 813 -9.55 -22.32 27.79
C VAL A 813 -9.99 -23.40 26.81
N VAL A 814 -10.44 -23.01 25.61
CA VAL A 814 -10.82 -23.93 24.53
C VAL A 814 -9.66 -24.85 24.15
N THR A 815 -8.44 -24.33 24.02
CA THR A 815 -7.25 -25.11 23.66
C THR A 815 -6.85 -26.09 24.76
N LEU A 816 -6.87 -25.69 26.04
CA LEU A 816 -6.55 -26.59 27.15
C LEU A 816 -7.58 -27.72 27.29
N VAL A 817 -8.87 -27.41 27.13
CA VAL A 817 -9.94 -28.42 27.09
C VAL A 817 -9.79 -29.31 25.86
N GLY A 818 -9.47 -28.73 24.70
CA GLY A 818 -9.21 -29.47 23.46
C GLY A 818 -8.07 -30.47 23.60
N LEU A 819 -6.96 -30.07 24.24
CA LEU A 819 -5.84 -30.96 24.54
C LEU A 819 -6.27 -32.14 25.43
N ALA A 820 -7.00 -31.86 26.51
CA ALA A 820 -7.51 -32.90 27.39
C ALA A 820 -8.43 -33.90 26.66
N LEU A 821 -9.29 -33.40 25.76
CA LEU A 821 -10.24 -34.20 24.98
C LEU A 821 -9.59 -34.94 23.79
N ALA A 822 -8.41 -34.52 23.32
CA ALA A 822 -7.67 -35.19 22.25
C ALA A 822 -6.88 -36.43 22.75
N ILE A 823 -6.59 -36.51 24.05
CA ILE A 823 -5.80 -37.60 24.65
C ILE A 823 -6.35 -39.01 24.37
N PRO A 824 -7.67 -39.28 24.50
CA PRO A 824 -8.22 -40.60 24.15
C PRO A 824 -7.91 -41.01 22.71
N TYR A 825 -7.96 -40.06 21.78
CA TYR A 825 -7.60 -40.33 20.39
C TYR A 825 -6.11 -40.66 20.24
N TRP A 826 -5.22 -39.89 20.90
CA TRP A 826 -3.79 -40.18 20.90
C TRP A 826 -3.43 -41.53 21.53
N LYS A 827 -4.18 -41.99 22.53
CA LYS A 827 -4.09 -43.38 23.03
C LYS A 827 -4.45 -44.40 21.96
N LEU A 828 -5.53 -44.18 21.22
CA LEU A 828 -5.98 -45.10 20.16
C LEU A 828 -4.95 -45.25 19.03
N ILE A 829 -4.25 -44.17 18.67
CA ILE A 829 -3.20 -44.20 17.64
C ILE A 829 -1.80 -44.52 18.20
N GLY A 830 -1.69 -44.88 19.48
CA GLY A 830 -0.45 -45.35 20.11
C GLY A 830 0.60 -44.27 20.34
N LEU A 831 0.20 -43.10 20.82
CA LEU A 831 1.08 -41.97 21.15
C LEU A 831 1.18 -41.67 22.65
N MET A 832 0.46 -42.42 23.48
CA MET A 832 0.24 -42.17 24.91
C MET A 832 0.50 -43.39 25.77
#